data_AF-A0A291MZC4-F1
#
_entry.id   AF-A0A291MZC4-F1
#
_cell.length_a   1.000
_cell.length_b   1.000
_cell.length_c   1.000
_cell.angle_alpha   90.00
_cell.angle_beta   90.00
_cell.angle_gamma   90.00
#
_symmetry.space_group_name_H-M   'P 1'
#
loop_
_entity.id
_entity.type
_entity.pdbx_description
1 polymer ?
#
loop_
_entity_poly.entity_id
_entity_poly.type
_entity_poly.pdbx_seq_one_letter_code
_entity_poly.pdbx_strand_id
1 'polypeptide(L)'
;MIAPLRDPSSPAVKVFFCPVSQKSLYVELTFGSLGEQYEPVFREQAGLAEAIDCLSATIPALVHVQWEEFFFDKVKGAEEANAITTHVEGQLKKVLELGGRIVWTIHNELPHHGKFLDQFLRLRSRLSALASRIVVHNVASLTVLGEQTGLNRADPRIRLVPHPSYAGMYEPEGRAAAEVQSSAPATGDKIILGFGTMRAQKGFDSLLSNLEPRFMQKFGLRFRFSGQGSEGSRLQARFRRDDIDWDLCYVPREQVPRLFRSAACVVLPYTRVMTSGVALLGLTLGAVLVAPTLPTFRELLPRSLHRFLYDPNDPTSMKRVIRRVVLLSAEEARAVRQAGLSVADALHPNWVSAMLGDIYMDLVSELFTPASVPAEHTKSIAQAEPGDAPPAIVMRQPEPTPFHPPSTHERPFFWRKDKSLGNFGDALTLVFLDRLFDGDCLYPSHSVHLIGSVITPARLEAVRKAGRAAGDENGRALFWGCGKKDGLPLDQSDARRCIFLGTRGILTRDALGLPRSTPLGDPALLLPRFYSPKHDAAVSGKVLWVPHVHYGNPTERDLDGCPAHVVMSPSIPNTADACERFIDAIISARFVMANAMHAAAVALAYGVPFAFWPGDGINVPFKWRDLISPLGMELDFHRTYASGHAAYERMRPDRAFASLDLQALLDVAPYRLKASKLR
;
A
#
# COMPACT_ATOMS: atom_id res chain seq x y z
N MET A 1 -13.70 1.51 19.15
CA MET A 1 -12.83 2.36 19.99
C MET A 1 -11.54 1.61 20.26
N ILE A 2 -10.42 2.12 19.75
CA ILE A 2 -9.08 1.52 19.86
C ILE A 2 -8.54 1.79 21.26
N ALA A 3 -8.02 0.77 21.96
CA ALA A 3 -7.29 1.00 23.21
C ALA A 3 -5.96 1.71 22.90
N PRO A 4 -5.61 2.81 23.58
CA PRO A 4 -4.39 3.53 23.29
C PRO A 4 -3.16 2.69 23.67
N LEU A 5 -2.19 2.59 22.75
CA LEU A 5 -0.89 1.93 22.94
C LEU A 5 0.08 2.76 23.80
N ARG A 6 -0.36 3.93 24.26
CA ARG A 6 0.32 4.85 25.15
C ARG A 6 -0.56 5.04 26.38
N ASP A 7 0.05 5.25 27.53
CA ASP A 7 -0.70 5.78 28.67
C ASP A 7 -1.45 7.04 28.20
N PRO A 8 -2.80 7.11 28.32
CA PRO A 8 -3.58 8.28 27.93
C PRO A 8 -3.14 9.56 28.66
N SER A 9 -2.32 9.46 29.71
CA SER A 9 -1.67 10.59 30.40
C SER A 9 -0.51 11.22 29.61
N SER A 10 0.04 10.55 28.59
CA SER A 10 1.26 10.99 27.93
C SER A 10 0.98 11.99 26.79
N PRO A 11 1.73 13.10 26.69
CA PRO A 11 1.39 14.25 25.82
C PRO A 11 1.55 13.92 24.33
N ALA A 12 0.53 14.17 23.50
CA ALA A 12 0.52 13.87 22.06
C ALA A 12 1.84 14.25 21.35
N VAL A 13 2.28 13.42 20.39
CA VAL A 13 3.50 13.71 19.62
C VAL A 13 3.18 14.77 18.58
N LYS A 14 3.93 15.88 18.58
CA LYS A 14 3.74 16.95 17.59
C LYS A 14 4.30 16.53 16.24
N VAL A 15 3.53 16.72 15.18
CA VAL A 15 3.93 16.41 13.80
C VAL A 15 3.93 17.71 12.99
N PHE A 16 5.11 18.25 12.74
CA PHE A 16 5.32 19.49 12.00
C PHE A 16 5.26 19.25 10.50
N PHE A 17 4.14 19.58 9.89
CA PHE A 17 3.90 19.60 8.45
C PHE A 17 4.46 20.89 7.84
N CYS A 18 5.58 20.78 7.15
CA CYS A 18 6.29 21.92 6.56
C CYS A 18 6.79 21.54 5.15
N PRO A 19 6.82 22.43 4.16
CA PRO A 19 6.27 23.78 4.09
C PRO A 19 4.79 23.85 3.66
N VAL A 20 3.95 22.89 4.07
CA VAL A 20 2.54 22.81 3.64
C VAL A 20 1.58 23.55 4.58
N SER A 21 0.47 24.03 4.01
CA SER A 21 -0.62 24.66 4.74
C SER A 21 -1.64 23.68 5.34
N GLN A 22 -2.34 24.12 6.38
CA GLN A 22 -3.50 23.38 6.94
C GLN A 22 -4.67 23.25 5.95
N LYS A 23 -4.68 24.04 4.86
CA LYS A 23 -5.72 23.99 3.82
C LYS A 23 -5.47 22.88 2.80
N SER A 24 -4.37 22.13 2.92
CA SER A 24 -4.05 21.03 2.01
C SER A 24 -5.00 19.85 2.22
N LEU A 25 -5.94 19.70 1.27
CA LEU A 25 -6.85 18.54 1.20
C LEU A 25 -6.11 17.21 1.26
N TYR A 26 -4.94 17.10 0.64
CA TYR A 26 -4.15 15.88 0.68
C TYR A 26 -3.70 15.56 2.12
N VAL A 27 -3.21 16.56 2.88
CA VAL A 27 -2.79 16.31 4.27
C VAL A 27 -4.01 16.01 5.14
N GLU A 28 -5.11 16.72 4.95
CA GLU A 28 -6.40 16.44 5.60
C GLU A 28 -6.82 14.97 5.39
N LEU A 29 -6.77 14.45 4.16
CA LEU A 29 -7.14 13.07 3.84
C LEU A 29 -6.12 12.03 4.31
N THR A 30 -4.83 12.36 4.31
CA THR A 30 -3.74 11.42 4.66
C THR A 30 -3.48 11.37 6.16
N PHE A 31 -3.89 12.41 6.91
CA PHE A 31 -3.68 12.49 8.35
C PHE A 31 -4.99 12.44 9.15
N GLY A 32 -6.14 12.78 8.57
CA GLY A 32 -7.38 13.04 9.31
C GLY A 32 -7.91 11.89 10.17
N SER A 33 -7.49 10.65 9.92
CA SER A 33 -7.88 9.47 10.72
C SER A 33 -6.85 9.06 11.76
N LEU A 34 -5.71 9.75 11.84
CA LEU A 34 -4.73 9.57 12.90
C LEU A 34 -5.28 10.27 14.15
N GLY A 35 -5.80 9.48 15.09
CA GLY A 35 -6.46 9.98 16.30
C GLY A 35 -5.55 10.82 17.21
N GLU A 36 -6.02 11.11 18.43
CA GLU A 36 -5.43 12.07 19.39
C GLU A 36 -3.97 11.81 19.82
N GLN A 37 -3.35 10.73 19.35
CA GLN A 37 -1.95 10.39 19.61
C GLN A 37 -0.95 11.35 18.92
N TYR A 38 -1.38 11.99 17.82
CA TYR A 38 -0.56 12.90 17.02
C TYR A 38 -1.23 14.27 16.92
N GLU A 39 -0.47 15.33 17.22
CA GLU A 39 -0.91 16.71 17.09
C GLU A 39 -0.31 17.32 15.81
N PRO A 40 -1.11 17.59 14.76
CA PRO A 40 -0.60 18.18 13.53
C PRO A 40 -0.31 19.67 13.73
N VAL A 41 0.92 20.09 13.39
CA VAL A 41 1.34 21.49 13.41
C VAL A 41 1.71 21.89 11.99
N PHE A 42 1.06 22.91 11.41
CA PHE A 42 1.28 23.32 10.03
C PHE A 42 2.17 24.54 9.90
N ARG A 43 2.79 24.75 8.73
CA ARG A 43 3.73 25.86 8.47
C ARG A 43 3.19 27.23 8.88
N GLU A 44 1.90 27.51 8.69
CA GLU A 44 1.33 28.81 9.10
C GLU A 44 1.30 29.02 10.62
N GLN A 45 1.25 27.93 11.38
CA GLN A 45 1.28 27.96 12.84
C GLN A 45 2.74 27.98 13.33
N ALA A 46 3.58 27.11 12.77
CA ALA A 46 4.97 26.91 13.16
C ALA A 46 5.73 26.10 12.09
N GLY A 47 7.03 26.34 11.94
CA GLY A 47 7.92 25.72 10.98
C GLY A 47 9.01 24.85 11.61
N LEU A 48 10.15 24.76 10.91
CA LEU A 48 11.29 23.96 11.36
C LEU A 48 11.96 24.55 12.63
N ALA A 49 11.93 25.87 12.81
CA ALA A 49 12.52 26.52 13.98
C ALA A 49 11.77 26.12 15.27
N GLU A 50 10.44 26.17 15.25
CA GLU A 50 9.61 25.80 16.39
C GLU A 50 9.65 24.29 16.68
N ALA A 51 9.85 23.47 15.65
CA ALA A 51 10.13 22.04 15.84
C ALA A 51 11.45 21.83 16.60
N ILE A 52 12.49 22.60 16.26
CA ILE A 52 13.79 22.60 16.98
C ILE A 52 13.61 23.09 18.41
N ASP A 53 12.81 24.12 18.65
CA ASP A 53 12.53 24.63 20.00
C ASP A 53 11.80 23.58 20.86
N CYS A 54 10.80 22.89 20.29
CA CYS A 54 10.13 21.78 20.97
C CYS A 54 11.09 20.66 21.36
N LEU A 55 11.94 20.23 20.42
CA LEU A 55 12.93 19.18 20.67
C LEU A 55 13.98 19.61 21.70
N SER A 56 14.40 20.89 21.67
CA SER A 56 15.32 21.47 22.65
C SER A 56 14.72 21.50 24.06
N ALA A 57 13.40 21.67 24.15
CA ALA A 57 12.62 21.55 25.39
C ALA A 57 12.25 20.10 25.75
N THR A 58 12.86 19.09 25.10
CA THR A 58 12.61 17.65 25.30
C THR A 58 11.18 17.20 24.96
N ILE A 59 10.43 17.99 24.20
CA ILE A 59 9.10 17.64 23.72
C ILE A 59 9.26 16.78 22.44
N PRO A 60 8.73 15.55 22.42
CA PRO A 60 8.83 14.67 21.25
C PRO A 60 8.16 15.31 20.02
N ALA A 61 8.91 15.40 18.91
CA ALA A 61 8.41 15.95 17.66
C ALA A 61 8.88 15.16 16.43
N LEU A 62 8.00 15.07 15.43
CA LEU A 62 8.29 14.60 14.09
C LEU A 62 8.20 15.78 13.12
N VAL A 63 9.09 15.83 12.13
CA VAL A 63 8.98 16.77 11.01
C VAL A 63 8.55 15.99 9.77
N HIS A 64 7.42 16.35 9.17
CA HIS A 64 6.97 15.78 7.91
C HIS A 64 7.08 16.81 6.79
N VAL A 65 8.13 16.65 5.96
CA VAL A 65 8.38 17.48 4.79
C VAL A 65 7.42 17.13 3.65
N GLN A 66 6.67 18.13 3.16
CA GLN A 66 5.65 18.03 2.12
C GLN A 66 5.87 19.11 1.05
N TRP A 67 6.00 18.74 -0.24
CA TRP A 67 6.28 19.66 -1.35
C TRP A 67 7.47 20.59 -1.08
N GLU A 68 8.69 20.06 -1.16
CA GLU A 68 9.92 20.82 -0.91
C GLU A 68 10.11 22.04 -1.84
N GLU A 69 9.36 22.11 -2.94
CA GLU A 69 9.32 23.31 -3.78
C GLU A 69 8.78 24.55 -3.04
N PHE A 70 7.88 24.40 -2.07
CA PHE A 70 7.28 25.56 -1.37
C PHE A 70 8.24 26.24 -0.37
N PHE A 71 9.44 25.68 -0.16
CA PHE A 71 10.52 26.43 0.48
C PHE A 71 10.97 27.61 -0.40
N PHE A 72 10.74 27.55 -1.71
CA PHE A 72 11.20 28.55 -2.67
C PHE A 72 10.11 29.55 -3.12
N ASP A 73 8.87 29.45 -2.63
CA ASP A 73 7.73 30.26 -3.12
C ASP A 73 7.96 31.78 -3.07
N LYS A 74 8.68 32.26 -2.04
CA LYS A 74 8.96 33.70 -1.83
C LYS A 74 10.33 34.15 -2.34
N VAL A 75 11.11 33.24 -2.93
CA VAL A 75 12.49 33.46 -3.33
C VAL A 75 12.55 34.23 -4.65
N LYS A 76 13.35 35.28 -4.70
CA LYS A 76 13.44 36.19 -5.85
C LYS A 76 14.65 35.94 -6.75
N GLY A 77 15.71 35.33 -6.22
CA GLY A 77 16.97 35.13 -6.95
C GLY A 77 17.75 33.88 -6.52
N ALA A 78 18.76 33.53 -7.31
CA ALA A 78 19.54 32.29 -7.11
C ALA A 78 20.37 32.29 -5.81
N GLU A 79 20.87 33.44 -5.36
CA GLU A 79 21.59 33.58 -4.09
C GLU A 79 20.69 33.30 -2.89
N GLU A 80 19.50 33.89 -2.87
CA GLU A 80 18.48 33.63 -1.86
C GLU A 80 18.03 32.16 -1.89
N ALA A 81 17.88 31.57 -3.08
CA ALA A 81 17.55 30.15 -3.23
C ALA A 81 18.65 29.24 -2.64
N ASN A 82 19.93 29.61 -2.82
CA ASN A 82 21.06 28.90 -2.20
C ASN A 82 21.03 29.06 -0.67
N ALA A 83 20.79 30.27 -0.17
CA ALA A 83 20.68 30.54 1.27
C ALA A 83 19.56 29.72 1.91
N ILE A 84 18.38 29.66 1.27
CA ILE A 84 17.25 28.83 1.72
C ILE A 84 17.62 27.35 1.74
N THR A 85 18.29 26.85 0.69
CA THR A 85 18.73 25.45 0.64
C THR A 85 19.64 25.10 1.81
N THR A 86 20.66 25.92 2.07
CA THR A 86 21.61 25.75 3.19
C THR A 86 20.91 25.88 4.54
N HIS A 87 20.00 26.84 4.68
CA HIS A 87 19.27 27.09 5.93
C HIS A 87 18.37 25.91 6.30
N VAL A 88 17.57 25.41 5.33
CA VAL A 88 16.70 24.25 5.53
C VAL A 88 17.53 23.01 5.84
N GLU A 89 18.64 22.77 5.12
CA GLU A 89 19.55 21.65 5.42
C GLU A 89 20.07 21.72 6.86
N GLY A 90 20.50 22.90 7.32
CA GLY A 90 20.97 23.12 8.69
C GLY A 90 19.90 22.85 9.74
N GLN A 91 18.66 23.32 9.51
CA GLN A 91 17.54 23.06 10.42
C GLN A 91 17.18 21.58 10.50
N LEU A 92 17.16 20.87 9.37
CA LEU A 92 16.88 19.43 9.33
C LEU A 92 17.97 18.62 10.05
N LYS A 93 19.25 18.99 9.88
CA LYS A 93 20.35 18.40 10.66
C LYS A 93 20.15 18.64 12.15
N LYS A 94 19.77 19.86 12.54
CA LYS A 94 19.52 20.19 13.95
C LYS A 94 18.36 19.40 14.56
N VAL A 95 17.29 19.16 13.81
CA VAL A 95 16.18 18.29 14.21
C VAL A 95 16.69 16.89 14.55
N LEU A 96 17.56 16.30 13.71
CA LEU A 96 18.12 14.97 13.96
C LEU A 96 19.09 14.96 15.16
N GLU A 97 19.93 15.99 15.30
CA GLU A 97 20.86 16.14 16.44
C GLU A 97 20.13 16.18 17.79
N LEU A 98 18.95 16.82 17.83
CA LEU A 98 18.10 16.89 19.02
C LEU A 98 17.20 15.66 19.21
N GLY A 99 17.45 14.60 18.44
CA GLY A 99 16.76 13.31 18.55
C GLY A 99 15.45 13.23 17.76
N GLY A 100 15.01 14.28 17.06
CA GLY A 100 13.82 14.25 16.21
C GLY A 100 13.92 13.26 15.04
N ARG A 101 12.81 13.07 14.32
CA ARG A 101 12.76 12.25 13.10
C ARG A 101 12.12 13.02 11.95
N ILE A 102 12.60 12.73 10.75
CA ILE A 102 12.17 13.39 9.51
C ILE A 102 11.46 12.38 8.62
N VAL A 103 10.23 12.69 8.24
CA VAL A 103 9.50 12.02 7.16
C VAL A 103 9.48 12.97 5.97
N TRP A 104 9.73 12.48 4.76
CA TRP A 104 9.64 13.30 3.55
C TRP A 104 8.76 12.61 2.52
N THR A 105 7.69 13.27 2.06
CA THR A 105 6.87 12.78 0.95
C THR A 105 7.26 13.48 -0.36
N ILE A 106 7.55 12.69 -1.39
CA ILE A 106 7.80 13.20 -2.74
C ILE A 106 6.49 13.25 -3.56
N HIS A 107 6.13 14.45 -4.02
CA HIS A 107 4.87 14.69 -4.74
C HIS A 107 5.01 14.84 -6.24
N ASN A 108 6.10 15.52 -6.64
CA ASN A 108 6.29 16.00 -8.00
C ASN A 108 7.66 15.62 -8.53
N GLU A 109 7.72 15.32 -9.82
CA GLU A 109 8.99 14.98 -10.47
C GLU A 109 9.87 16.22 -10.61
N LEU A 110 9.27 17.36 -10.91
CA LEU A 110 9.90 18.67 -11.04
C LEU A 110 9.02 19.70 -10.35
N PRO A 111 9.57 20.83 -9.89
CA PRO A 111 8.77 21.89 -9.28
C PRO A 111 7.78 22.45 -10.31
N HIS A 112 6.63 22.92 -9.84
CA HIS A 112 5.62 23.54 -10.71
C HIS A 112 6.14 24.77 -11.45
N HIS A 113 7.12 25.45 -10.85
CA HIS A 113 7.81 26.61 -11.42
C HIS A 113 9.32 26.31 -11.50
N GLY A 114 9.86 26.26 -12.72
CA GLY A 114 11.25 25.87 -12.97
C GLY A 114 12.33 26.92 -12.69
N LYS A 115 12.06 27.97 -11.89
CA LYS A 115 13.01 29.08 -11.69
C LYS A 115 14.30 28.69 -10.95
N PHE A 116 14.23 27.73 -10.03
CA PHE A 116 15.34 27.33 -9.16
C PHE A 116 15.56 25.81 -9.17
N LEU A 117 15.59 25.23 -10.38
CA LEU A 117 15.65 23.77 -10.56
C LEU A 117 16.88 23.15 -9.89
N ASP A 118 18.06 23.77 -10.03
CA ASP A 118 19.29 23.23 -9.44
C ASP A 118 19.24 23.23 -7.91
N GLN A 119 18.72 24.30 -7.29
CA GLN A 119 18.53 24.41 -5.85
C GLN A 119 17.50 23.40 -5.34
N PHE A 120 16.41 23.23 -6.08
CA PHE A 120 15.39 22.23 -5.79
C PHE A 120 15.98 20.82 -5.80
N LEU A 121 16.75 20.45 -6.84
CA LEU A 121 17.40 19.14 -6.93
C LEU A 121 18.46 18.95 -5.83
N ARG A 122 19.22 20.00 -5.47
CA ARG A 122 20.14 19.97 -4.32
C ARG A 122 19.38 19.70 -3.01
N LEU A 123 18.32 20.45 -2.74
CA LEU A 123 17.51 20.26 -1.52
C LEU A 123 16.90 18.85 -1.48
N ARG A 124 16.39 18.36 -2.62
CA ARG A 124 15.88 16.99 -2.76
C ARG A 124 16.94 15.93 -2.45
N SER A 125 18.15 16.09 -2.98
CA SER A 125 19.28 15.22 -2.63
C SER A 125 19.60 15.27 -1.13
N ARG A 126 19.61 16.45 -0.49
CA ARG A 126 19.80 16.58 0.96
C ARG A 126 18.70 15.91 1.78
N LEU A 127 17.43 16.11 1.40
CA LEU A 127 16.29 15.45 2.03
C LEU A 127 16.40 13.93 1.94
N SER A 128 16.82 13.40 0.80
CA SER A 128 17.02 11.95 0.60
C SER A 128 18.08 11.36 1.55
N ALA A 129 19.10 12.15 1.91
CA ALA A 129 20.14 11.75 2.84
C ALA A 129 19.69 11.85 4.31
N LEU A 130 18.91 12.88 4.65
CA LEU A 130 18.52 13.21 6.03
C LEU A 130 17.22 12.54 6.49
N ALA A 131 16.33 12.18 5.56
CA ALA A 131 15.03 11.62 5.91
C ALA A 131 15.17 10.27 6.63
N SER A 132 14.49 10.13 7.77
CA SER A 132 14.34 8.88 8.51
C SER A 132 13.40 7.91 7.77
N ARG A 133 12.39 8.45 7.08
CA ARG A 133 11.49 7.73 6.16
C ARG A 133 11.16 8.59 4.94
N ILE A 134 11.09 7.97 3.78
CA ILE A 134 10.76 8.62 2.50
C ILE A 134 9.47 8.01 1.99
N VAL A 135 8.42 8.81 1.81
CA VAL A 135 7.11 8.36 1.36
C VAL A 135 6.98 8.59 -0.14
N VAL A 136 6.63 7.55 -0.87
CA VAL A 136 6.24 7.58 -2.28
C VAL A 136 4.81 7.08 -2.45
N HIS A 137 4.11 7.58 -3.46
CA HIS A 137 2.69 7.26 -3.70
C HIS A 137 2.44 6.12 -4.68
N ASN A 138 3.47 5.69 -5.39
CA ASN A 138 3.42 4.58 -6.34
C ASN A 138 4.84 4.07 -6.62
N VAL A 139 4.94 2.86 -7.15
CA VAL A 139 6.19 2.22 -7.53
C VAL A 139 6.85 2.97 -8.69
N ALA A 140 6.06 3.51 -9.62
CA ALA A 140 6.59 4.32 -10.73
C ALA A 140 7.44 5.52 -10.27
N SER A 141 7.13 6.10 -9.10
CA SER A 141 7.86 7.21 -8.50
C SER A 141 9.28 6.86 -8.04
N LEU A 142 9.59 5.56 -7.85
CA LEU A 142 10.91 5.12 -7.43
C LEU A 142 11.98 5.37 -8.49
N THR A 143 11.61 5.31 -9.77
CA THR A 143 12.53 5.63 -10.88
C THR A 143 12.97 7.09 -10.77
N VAL A 144 12.00 8.01 -10.64
CA VAL A 144 12.27 9.45 -10.47
C VAL A 144 13.13 9.71 -9.23
N LEU A 145 12.78 9.08 -8.10
CA LEU A 145 13.53 9.23 -6.86
C LEU A 145 14.99 8.78 -7.06
N GLY A 146 15.21 7.59 -7.63
CA GLY A 146 16.54 7.05 -7.88
C GLY A 146 17.37 7.91 -8.84
N GLU A 147 16.79 8.35 -9.96
CA GLU A 147 17.45 9.21 -10.94
C GLU A 147 17.91 10.55 -10.35
N GLN A 148 17.10 11.14 -9.47
CA GLN A 148 17.37 12.49 -8.96
C GLN A 148 18.17 12.52 -7.65
N THR A 149 18.23 11.41 -6.92
CA THR A 149 18.89 11.35 -5.60
C THR A 149 20.00 10.31 -5.52
N GLY A 150 20.07 9.38 -6.46
CA GLY A 150 20.96 8.21 -6.40
C GLY A 150 20.49 7.12 -5.44
N LEU A 151 19.31 7.25 -4.82
CA LEU A 151 18.79 6.23 -3.90
C LEU A 151 18.43 4.93 -4.62
N ASN A 152 18.76 3.82 -3.99
CA ASN A 152 18.30 2.51 -4.42
C ASN A 152 16.79 2.36 -4.14
N ARG A 153 16.04 1.81 -5.09
CA ARG A 153 14.61 1.48 -4.93
C ARG A 153 14.32 0.54 -3.76
N ALA A 154 15.31 -0.22 -3.29
CA ALA A 154 15.21 -1.14 -2.15
C ALA A 154 15.57 -0.47 -0.81
N ASP A 155 15.93 0.82 -0.80
CA ASP A 155 16.32 1.52 0.43
C ASP A 155 15.24 1.35 1.52
N PRO A 156 15.59 0.82 2.70
CA PRO A 156 14.62 0.45 3.74
C PRO A 156 13.96 1.66 4.39
N ARG A 157 14.34 2.90 4.05
CA ARG A 157 13.66 4.12 4.47
C ARG A 157 12.48 4.46 3.56
N ILE A 158 12.44 3.91 2.35
CA ILE A 158 11.35 4.14 1.39
C ILE A 158 10.09 3.39 1.86
N ARG A 159 8.96 4.09 1.86
CA ARG A 159 7.65 3.57 2.25
C ARG A 159 6.65 3.93 1.17
N LEU A 160 5.94 2.92 0.68
CA LEU A 160 4.84 3.12 -0.26
C LEU A 160 3.56 3.40 0.52
N VAL A 161 3.10 4.65 0.46
CA VAL A 161 1.79 5.07 1.00
C VAL A 161 1.05 5.70 -0.17
N PRO A 162 0.03 5.06 -0.74
CA PRO A 162 -0.63 5.59 -1.93
C PRO A 162 -1.32 6.92 -1.62
N HIS A 163 -1.53 7.76 -2.64
CA HIS A 163 -2.33 8.97 -2.45
C HIS A 163 -3.79 8.56 -2.14
N PRO A 164 -4.44 9.15 -1.12
CA PRO A 164 -5.79 8.76 -0.75
C PRO A 164 -6.82 9.15 -1.83
N SER A 165 -7.90 8.38 -1.92
CA SER A 165 -9.12 8.78 -2.61
C SER A 165 -9.82 9.93 -1.85
N TYR A 166 -10.90 10.45 -2.41
CA TYR A 166 -11.64 11.57 -1.82
C TYR A 166 -12.93 11.10 -1.15
N ALA A 167 -12.98 9.83 -0.72
CA ALA A 167 -14.15 9.26 -0.07
C ALA A 167 -14.57 10.11 1.15
N GLY A 168 -15.87 10.39 1.27
CA GLY A 168 -16.44 11.24 2.32
C GLY A 168 -16.17 12.75 2.18
N MET A 169 -15.32 13.20 1.25
CA MET A 169 -14.90 14.61 1.17
C MET A 169 -15.84 15.49 0.33
N TYR A 170 -16.18 15.05 -0.89
CA TYR A 170 -17.02 15.84 -1.80
C TYR A 170 -18.50 15.49 -1.68
N GLU A 171 -18.81 14.33 -1.10
CA GLU A 171 -20.16 13.84 -0.85
C GLU A 171 -20.13 12.69 0.17
N PRO A 172 -21.27 12.36 0.80
CA PRO A 172 -21.38 11.21 1.69
C PRO A 172 -20.94 9.91 1.02
N GLU A 173 -20.31 9.03 1.79
CA GLU A 173 -19.89 7.71 1.31
C GLU A 173 -21.05 6.92 0.70
N GLY A 174 -20.76 6.15 -0.35
CA GLY A 174 -21.75 5.33 -1.04
C GLY A 174 -22.65 6.08 -2.02
N ARG A 175 -22.70 7.43 -1.98
CA ARG A 175 -23.52 8.21 -2.93
C ARG A 175 -23.10 7.97 -4.38
N ALA A 176 -21.80 8.02 -4.69
CA ALA A 176 -21.29 7.72 -6.03
C ALA A 176 -21.69 6.31 -6.52
N ALA A 177 -21.59 5.29 -5.65
CA ALA A 177 -21.97 3.92 -5.99
C ALA A 177 -23.48 3.78 -6.26
N ALA A 178 -24.32 4.41 -5.42
CA ALA A 178 -25.77 4.42 -5.60
C ALA A 178 -26.18 5.10 -6.92
N GLU A 179 -25.53 6.20 -7.27
CA GLU A 179 -25.73 6.91 -8.54
C GLU A 179 -25.32 6.06 -9.73
N VAL A 180 -24.18 5.36 -9.66
CA VAL A 180 -23.73 4.45 -10.74
C VAL A 180 -24.71 3.29 -10.94
N GLN A 181 -25.33 2.78 -9.87
CA GLN A 181 -26.33 1.71 -9.97
C GLN A 181 -27.66 2.21 -10.57
N SER A 182 -28.14 3.38 -10.11
CA SER A 182 -29.45 3.93 -10.47
C SER A 182 -29.49 4.69 -11.80
N SER A 183 -28.34 5.15 -12.32
CA SER A 183 -28.28 5.98 -13.53
C SER A 183 -28.80 5.24 -14.76
N ALA A 184 -29.84 5.81 -15.38
CA ALA A 184 -30.19 5.55 -16.77
C ALA A 184 -29.12 6.18 -17.71
N PRO A 185 -28.91 5.65 -18.94
CA PRO A 185 -27.96 6.24 -19.87
C PRO A 185 -28.33 7.70 -20.15
N ALA A 186 -27.36 8.62 -19.99
CA ALA A 186 -27.56 10.03 -20.28
C ALA A 186 -27.87 10.23 -21.77
N THR A 187 -29.04 10.77 -22.08
CA THR A 187 -29.52 11.05 -23.45
C THR A 187 -29.15 12.45 -23.96
N GLY A 188 -28.08 13.06 -23.43
CA GLY A 188 -27.65 14.43 -23.76
C GLY A 188 -26.26 14.52 -24.39
N ASP A 189 -25.77 15.75 -24.60
CA ASP A 189 -24.42 16.04 -25.10
C ASP A 189 -23.35 15.31 -24.29
N LYS A 190 -22.37 14.73 -24.98
CA LYS A 190 -21.31 13.93 -24.35
C LYS A 190 -20.15 14.83 -23.96
N ILE A 191 -20.12 15.23 -22.68
CA ILE A 191 -19.13 16.16 -22.16
C ILE A 191 -17.80 15.44 -21.88
N ILE A 192 -16.70 15.95 -22.45
CA ILE A 192 -15.33 15.61 -22.03
C ILE A 192 -14.90 16.68 -21.03
N LEU A 193 -14.56 16.26 -19.80
CA LEU A 193 -14.22 17.17 -18.71
C LEU A 193 -12.70 17.29 -18.53
N GLY A 194 -12.19 18.52 -18.61
CA GLY A 194 -10.89 18.92 -18.09
C GLY A 194 -11.06 19.68 -16.77
N PHE A 195 -10.55 19.14 -15.67
CA PHE A 195 -10.82 19.68 -14.32
C PHE A 195 -9.57 20.11 -13.53
N GLY A 196 -9.77 21.09 -12.64
CA GLY A 196 -8.81 21.55 -11.62
C GLY A 196 -7.93 22.69 -12.12
N THR A 197 -6.88 23.05 -11.36
CA THR A 197 -6.05 24.21 -11.73
C THR A 197 -5.41 24.05 -13.11
N MET A 198 -5.65 24.99 -14.03
CA MET A 198 -5.14 24.95 -15.41
C MET A 198 -3.68 25.37 -15.42
N ARG A 199 -2.80 24.41 -15.71
CA ARG A 199 -1.35 24.58 -15.75
C ARG A 199 -0.77 23.83 -16.95
N ALA A 200 0.37 24.26 -17.48
CA ALA A 200 0.90 23.82 -18.77
C ALA A 200 1.19 22.31 -18.78
N GLN A 201 1.69 21.78 -17.66
CA GLN A 201 2.01 20.36 -17.48
C GLN A 201 0.79 19.42 -17.55
N LYS A 202 -0.44 19.96 -17.48
CA LYS A 202 -1.64 19.14 -17.68
C LYS A 202 -1.83 18.73 -19.13
N GLY A 203 -1.10 19.31 -20.09
CA GLY A 203 -1.03 18.85 -21.48
C GLY A 203 -2.24 19.15 -22.36
N PHE A 204 -3.14 20.05 -21.91
CA PHE A 204 -4.36 20.40 -22.64
C PHE A 204 -4.10 21.05 -24.01
N ASP A 205 -2.96 21.72 -24.19
CA ASP A 205 -2.54 22.30 -25.48
C ASP A 205 -2.42 21.22 -26.59
N SER A 206 -1.72 20.12 -26.26
CA SER A 206 -1.57 18.97 -27.16
C SER A 206 -2.89 18.21 -27.35
N LEU A 207 -3.68 18.06 -26.27
CA LEU A 207 -5.02 17.47 -26.35
C LEU A 207 -5.90 18.20 -27.37
N LEU A 208 -6.05 19.51 -27.23
CA LEU A 208 -6.95 20.31 -28.08
C LEU A 208 -6.46 20.39 -29.52
N SER A 209 -5.15 20.37 -29.74
CA SER A 209 -4.56 20.30 -31.08
C SER A 209 -4.90 18.99 -31.81
N ASN A 210 -5.08 17.89 -31.08
CA ASN A 210 -5.42 16.57 -31.65
C ASN A 210 -6.94 16.29 -31.74
N LEU A 211 -7.76 17.00 -30.96
CA LEU A 211 -9.22 16.87 -30.95
C LEU A 211 -9.88 17.86 -31.92
N GLU A 212 -9.84 17.59 -33.22
CA GLU A 212 -10.43 18.47 -34.24
C GLU A 212 -11.96 18.67 -34.10
N PRO A 213 -12.50 19.86 -34.46
CA PRO A 213 -13.95 20.14 -34.39
C PRO A 213 -14.82 19.12 -35.14
N ARG A 214 -14.36 18.61 -36.28
CA ARG A 214 -15.09 17.59 -37.07
C ARG A 214 -15.27 16.28 -36.30
N PHE A 215 -14.28 15.89 -35.49
CA PHE A 215 -14.39 14.71 -34.63
C PHE A 215 -15.40 14.96 -33.52
N MET A 216 -15.36 16.14 -32.90
CA MET A 216 -16.29 16.51 -31.83
C MET A 216 -17.74 16.55 -32.33
N GLN A 217 -17.98 17.19 -33.48
CA GLN A 217 -19.30 17.25 -34.13
C GLN A 217 -19.83 15.87 -34.51
N LYS A 218 -18.98 15.00 -35.09
CA LYS A 218 -19.37 13.64 -35.51
C LYS A 218 -19.93 12.79 -34.36
N PHE A 219 -19.49 13.04 -33.13
CA PHE A 219 -19.89 12.25 -31.96
C PHE A 219 -20.75 13.04 -30.96
N GLY A 220 -21.19 14.26 -31.31
CA GLY A 220 -21.97 15.12 -30.41
C GLY A 220 -21.23 15.44 -29.11
N LEU A 221 -19.91 15.66 -29.20
CA LEU A 221 -19.05 15.91 -28.05
C LEU A 221 -18.95 17.42 -27.78
N ARG A 222 -18.96 17.78 -26.50
CA ARG A 222 -18.52 19.09 -26.02
C ARG A 222 -17.33 18.91 -25.12
N PHE A 223 -16.40 19.85 -25.15
CA PHE A 223 -15.33 19.90 -24.17
C PHE A 223 -15.67 20.92 -23.09
N ARG A 224 -15.55 20.58 -21.81
CA ARG A 224 -15.70 21.55 -20.71
C ARG A 224 -14.40 21.65 -19.92
N PHE A 225 -13.86 22.87 -19.84
CA PHE A 225 -12.85 23.22 -18.86
C PHE A 225 -13.54 23.76 -17.62
N SER A 226 -13.26 23.18 -16.45
CA SER A 226 -13.74 23.69 -15.16
C SER A 226 -12.58 23.81 -14.17
N GLY A 227 -12.14 25.05 -13.93
CA GLY A 227 -11.09 25.37 -12.97
C GLY A 227 -10.24 26.59 -13.32
N GLN A 228 -9.72 27.26 -12.29
CA GLN A 228 -8.87 28.45 -12.41
C GLN A 228 -7.45 28.18 -12.91
N GLY A 229 -6.81 29.15 -13.56
CA GLY A 229 -5.38 29.13 -13.89
C GLY A 229 -5.05 29.90 -15.16
N SER A 230 -3.90 30.57 -15.20
CA SER A 230 -3.49 31.44 -16.32
C SER A 230 -3.43 30.72 -17.67
N GLU A 231 -3.12 29.43 -17.65
CA GLU A 231 -3.07 28.60 -18.87
C GLU A 231 -4.45 28.41 -19.51
N GLY A 232 -5.53 28.47 -18.73
CA GLY A 232 -6.89 28.40 -19.26
C GLY A 232 -7.17 29.55 -20.23
N SER A 233 -6.85 30.78 -19.81
CA SER A 233 -7.02 31.98 -20.66
C SER A 233 -6.13 31.94 -21.90
N ARG A 234 -4.88 31.44 -21.76
CA ARG A 234 -3.97 31.24 -22.91
C ARG A 234 -4.55 30.26 -23.93
N LEU A 235 -5.08 29.13 -23.45
CA LEU A 235 -5.70 28.12 -24.31
C LEU A 235 -6.99 28.63 -24.95
N GLN A 236 -7.84 29.37 -24.21
CA GLN A 236 -9.05 29.98 -24.75
C GLN A 236 -8.73 30.97 -25.88
N ALA A 237 -7.71 31.81 -25.71
CA ALA A 237 -7.29 32.76 -26.75
C ALA A 237 -6.77 32.05 -28.02
N ARG A 238 -6.07 30.91 -27.84
CA ARG A 238 -5.52 30.09 -28.94
C ARG A 238 -6.58 29.25 -29.65
N PHE A 239 -7.49 28.62 -28.91
CA PHE A 239 -8.50 27.69 -29.41
C PHE A 239 -9.89 28.34 -29.37
N ARG A 240 -10.15 29.27 -30.30
CA ARG A 240 -11.44 29.97 -30.46
C ARG A 240 -12.49 29.04 -31.09
N ARG A 241 -13.06 28.17 -30.26
CA ARG A 241 -13.92 27.06 -30.68
C ARG A 241 -15.23 27.06 -29.91
N ASP A 242 -16.35 26.92 -30.62
CA ASP A 242 -17.70 26.92 -30.05
C ASP A 242 -18.08 25.59 -29.38
N ASP A 243 -17.33 24.51 -29.67
CA ASP A 243 -17.50 23.20 -29.06
C ASP A 243 -16.75 23.05 -27.72
N ILE A 244 -16.17 24.14 -27.21
CA ILE A 244 -15.45 24.19 -25.93
C ILE A 244 -16.12 25.19 -24.98
N ASP A 245 -16.59 24.69 -23.85
CA ASP A 245 -17.11 25.45 -22.72
C ASP A 245 -15.96 25.81 -21.77
N TRP A 246 -15.64 27.12 -21.71
CA TRP A 246 -14.57 27.65 -20.87
C TRP A 246 -15.12 28.18 -19.54
N ASP A 247 -15.11 27.35 -18.50
CA ASP A 247 -15.43 27.71 -17.12
C ASP A 247 -14.13 27.83 -16.31
N LEU A 248 -13.49 28.99 -16.44
CA LEU A 248 -12.16 29.28 -15.89
C LEU A 248 -12.20 29.82 -14.45
N CYS A 249 -13.31 29.60 -13.76
CA CYS A 249 -13.51 30.02 -12.38
C CYS A 249 -13.10 28.93 -11.38
N TYR A 250 -12.95 29.31 -10.12
CA TYR A 250 -12.88 28.34 -9.04
C TYR A 250 -14.22 27.61 -8.91
N VAL A 251 -14.19 26.28 -8.84
CA VAL A 251 -15.39 25.44 -8.70
C VAL A 251 -15.58 25.10 -7.22
N PRO A 252 -16.69 25.52 -6.58
CA PRO A 252 -17.00 25.15 -5.20
C PRO A 252 -17.15 23.63 -5.04
N ARG A 253 -16.78 23.09 -3.87
CA ARG A 253 -16.69 21.64 -3.63
C ARG A 253 -18.02 20.94 -3.90
N GLU A 254 -19.12 21.54 -3.49
CA GLU A 254 -20.49 21.05 -3.65
C GLU A 254 -20.93 20.90 -5.12
N GLN A 255 -20.30 21.62 -6.06
CA GLN A 255 -20.61 21.53 -7.49
C GLN A 255 -19.79 20.45 -8.21
N VAL A 256 -18.67 20.04 -7.62
CA VAL A 256 -17.73 19.08 -8.23
C VAL A 256 -18.38 17.73 -8.55
N PRO A 257 -19.15 17.08 -7.65
CA PRO A 257 -19.77 15.79 -7.97
C PRO A 257 -20.66 15.83 -9.23
N ARG A 258 -21.45 16.89 -9.40
CA ARG A 258 -22.34 17.05 -10.54
C ARG A 258 -21.56 17.13 -11.85
N LEU A 259 -20.46 17.89 -11.88
CA LEU A 259 -19.61 18.02 -13.07
C LEU A 259 -19.05 16.67 -13.51
N PHE A 260 -18.45 15.92 -12.58
CA PHE A 260 -17.85 14.62 -12.87
C PHE A 260 -18.90 13.59 -13.31
N ARG A 261 -20.09 13.57 -12.69
CA ARG A 261 -21.19 12.67 -13.09
C ARG A 261 -21.70 12.97 -14.49
N SER A 262 -21.86 14.25 -14.82
CA SER A 262 -22.37 14.70 -16.13
C SER A 262 -21.40 14.45 -17.27
N ALA A 263 -20.12 14.21 -16.99
CA ALA A 263 -19.11 13.96 -17.99
C ALA A 263 -19.20 12.52 -18.54
N ALA A 264 -19.05 12.39 -19.85
CA ALA A 264 -18.81 11.11 -20.50
C ALA A 264 -17.46 10.54 -20.07
N CYS A 265 -16.43 11.40 -19.97
CA CYS A 265 -15.15 11.07 -19.36
C CYS A 265 -14.44 12.29 -18.80
N VAL A 266 -13.50 12.03 -17.89
CA VAL A 266 -12.51 13.00 -17.42
C VAL A 266 -11.20 12.71 -18.14
N VAL A 267 -10.69 13.71 -18.88
CA VAL A 267 -9.44 13.56 -19.62
C VAL A 267 -8.27 14.14 -18.84
N LEU A 268 -7.17 13.40 -18.80
CA LEU A 268 -5.97 13.68 -18.02
C LEU A 268 -4.74 13.65 -18.93
N PRO A 269 -4.54 14.65 -19.81
CA PRO A 269 -3.57 14.54 -20.90
C PRO A 269 -2.13 14.84 -20.49
N TYR A 270 -1.74 14.40 -19.29
CA TYR A 270 -0.43 14.64 -18.70
C TYR A 270 0.71 14.14 -19.59
N THR A 271 1.76 14.93 -19.74
CA THR A 271 3.02 14.45 -20.35
C THR A 271 3.88 13.72 -19.33
N ARG A 272 3.87 14.20 -18.09
CA ARG A 272 4.58 13.63 -16.93
C ARG A 272 3.69 13.76 -15.70
N VAL A 273 3.66 12.74 -14.85
CA VAL A 273 2.84 12.73 -13.63
C VAL A 273 3.37 11.71 -12.63
N MET A 274 3.67 12.14 -11.41
CA MET A 274 3.92 11.23 -10.28
C MET A 274 2.62 10.85 -9.60
N THR A 275 1.75 11.82 -9.32
CA THR A 275 0.43 11.57 -8.74
C THR A 275 -0.61 12.50 -9.37
N SER A 276 -1.88 12.07 -9.38
CA SER A 276 -2.98 12.88 -9.88
C SER A 276 -4.15 12.85 -8.92
N GLY A 277 -4.32 13.94 -8.16
CA GLY A 277 -5.52 14.16 -7.35
C GLY A 277 -6.80 14.17 -8.19
N VAL A 278 -6.75 14.66 -9.43
CA VAL A 278 -7.93 14.66 -10.33
C VAL A 278 -8.30 13.24 -10.76
N ALA A 279 -7.31 12.36 -10.98
CA ALA A 279 -7.58 10.95 -11.27
C ALA A 279 -8.31 10.29 -10.09
N LEU A 280 -7.79 10.45 -8.88
CA LEU A 280 -8.39 9.87 -7.67
C LEU A 280 -9.78 10.45 -7.38
N LEU A 281 -9.97 11.75 -7.60
CA LEU A 281 -11.29 12.39 -7.52
C LEU A 281 -12.26 11.80 -8.55
N GLY A 282 -11.81 11.61 -9.79
CA GLY A 282 -12.63 11.00 -10.83
C GLY A 282 -13.04 9.57 -10.50
N LEU A 283 -12.12 8.75 -9.99
CA LEU A 283 -12.42 7.40 -9.50
C LEU A 283 -13.41 7.43 -8.34
N THR A 284 -13.22 8.34 -7.37
CA THR A 284 -14.09 8.51 -6.20
C THR A 284 -15.53 8.85 -6.61
N LEU A 285 -15.69 9.69 -7.63
CA LEU A 285 -17.00 10.12 -8.14
C LEU A 285 -17.56 9.20 -9.23
N GLY A 286 -16.92 8.04 -9.46
CA GLY A 286 -17.35 7.04 -10.43
C GLY A 286 -17.30 7.54 -11.87
N ALA A 287 -16.34 8.41 -12.23
CA ALA A 287 -16.13 8.89 -13.58
C ALA A 287 -15.22 7.96 -14.40
N VAL A 288 -15.42 7.92 -15.72
CA VAL A 288 -14.53 7.22 -16.64
C VAL A 288 -13.30 8.09 -16.92
N LEU A 289 -12.10 7.57 -16.66
CA LEU A 289 -10.85 8.29 -16.93
C LEU A 289 -10.32 7.98 -18.33
N VAL A 290 -9.84 9.02 -19.02
CA VAL A 290 -9.04 8.91 -20.24
C VAL A 290 -7.68 9.55 -19.98
N ALA A 291 -6.61 8.75 -20.05
CA ALA A 291 -5.26 9.20 -19.69
C ALA A 291 -4.21 8.54 -20.60
N PRO A 292 -2.98 9.07 -20.70
CA PRO A 292 -1.93 8.42 -21.46
C PRO A 292 -1.43 7.15 -20.76
N THR A 293 -0.78 6.27 -21.52
CA THR A 293 -0.19 5.01 -21.04
C THR A 293 1.12 5.27 -20.28
N LEU A 294 1.04 6.07 -19.22
CA LEU A 294 2.14 6.33 -18.29
C LEU A 294 2.16 5.28 -17.16
N PRO A 295 3.34 4.92 -16.63
CA PRO A 295 3.46 3.93 -15.54
C PRO A 295 2.52 4.21 -14.36
N THR A 296 2.43 5.47 -13.93
CA THR A 296 1.52 5.93 -12.86
C THR A 296 0.06 5.55 -13.09
N PHE A 297 -0.46 5.71 -14.33
CA PHE A 297 -1.83 5.36 -14.64
C PHE A 297 -2.05 3.86 -14.84
N ARG A 298 -1.04 3.14 -15.35
CA ARG A 298 -1.08 1.67 -15.42
C ARG A 298 -1.08 1.02 -14.04
N GLU A 299 -0.40 1.64 -13.07
CA GLU A 299 -0.38 1.20 -11.68
C GLU A 299 -1.69 1.54 -10.96
N LEU A 300 -2.22 2.75 -11.17
CA LEU A 300 -3.47 3.20 -10.53
C LEU A 300 -4.69 2.41 -11.03
N LEU A 301 -4.77 2.14 -12.33
CA LEU A 301 -5.95 1.51 -12.92
C LEU A 301 -5.82 -0.01 -13.02
N PRO A 302 -6.88 -0.78 -12.73
CA PRO A 302 -6.89 -2.23 -12.99
C PRO A 302 -6.79 -2.50 -14.50
N ARG A 303 -6.31 -3.70 -14.86
CA ARG A 303 -6.09 -4.09 -16.27
C ARG A 303 -7.35 -3.93 -17.14
N SER A 304 -8.54 -4.18 -16.58
CA SER A 304 -9.82 -3.99 -17.27
C SER A 304 -10.05 -2.55 -17.77
N LEU A 305 -9.43 -1.56 -17.11
CA LEU A 305 -9.52 -0.14 -17.45
C LEU A 305 -8.35 0.37 -18.30
N HIS A 306 -7.29 -0.43 -18.52
CA HIS A 306 -6.16 -0.03 -19.37
C HIS A 306 -6.56 0.25 -20.82
N ARG A 307 -7.71 -0.28 -21.26
CA ARG A 307 -8.30 0.03 -22.57
C ARG A 307 -8.75 1.49 -22.75
N PHE A 308 -8.74 2.28 -21.68
CA PHE A 308 -8.98 3.73 -21.69
C PHE A 308 -7.70 4.55 -21.52
N LEU A 309 -6.54 3.88 -21.57
CA LEU A 309 -5.25 4.53 -21.71
C LEU A 309 -4.90 4.67 -23.19
N TYR A 310 -4.47 5.86 -23.60
CA TYR A 310 -4.01 6.11 -24.97
C TYR A 310 -2.49 6.11 -25.06
N ASP A 311 -1.95 5.73 -26.23
CA ASP A 311 -0.52 5.88 -26.49
C ASP A 311 -0.22 7.35 -26.80
N PRO A 312 0.61 8.06 -26.00
CA PRO A 312 0.96 9.45 -26.26
C PRO A 312 1.77 9.64 -27.55
N ASN A 313 2.38 8.59 -28.10
CA ASN A 313 3.14 8.64 -29.35
C ASN A 313 2.28 8.42 -30.60
N ASP A 314 1.02 8.00 -30.44
CA ASP A 314 0.06 7.85 -31.54
C ASP A 314 -1.01 8.96 -31.46
N PRO A 315 -0.97 9.97 -32.36
CA PRO A 315 -1.90 11.10 -32.35
C PRO A 315 -3.37 10.69 -32.58
N THR A 316 -3.61 9.49 -33.10
CA THR A 316 -4.95 8.94 -33.31
C THR A 316 -5.45 8.10 -32.13
N SER A 317 -4.56 7.62 -31.25
CA SER A 317 -4.92 6.71 -30.15
C SER A 317 -5.91 7.36 -29.18
N MET A 318 -5.72 8.63 -28.86
CA MET A 318 -6.59 9.36 -27.96
C MET A 318 -8.02 9.48 -28.52
N LYS A 319 -8.16 9.80 -29.81
CA LYS A 319 -9.46 9.82 -30.51
C LYS A 319 -10.14 8.44 -30.48
N ARG A 320 -9.38 7.36 -30.66
CA ARG A 320 -9.91 5.98 -30.56
C ARG A 320 -10.42 5.66 -29.14
N VAL A 321 -9.69 6.07 -28.11
CA VAL A 321 -10.09 5.86 -26.71
C VAL A 321 -11.34 6.67 -26.36
N ILE A 322 -11.39 7.96 -26.72
CA ILE A 322 -12.58 8.79 -26.50
C ILE A 322 -13.80 8.20 -27.22
N ARG A 323 -13.62 7.79 -28.49
CA ARG A 323 -14.67 7.08 -29.23
C ARG A 323 -15.15 5.83 -28.49
N ARG A 324 -14.24 5.05 -27.91
CA ARG A 324 -14.60 3.84 -27.13
C ARG A 324 -15.46 4.21 -25.92
N VAL A 325 -15.13 5.25 -25.17
CA VAL A 325 -15.95 5.70 -24.04
C VAL A 325 -17.35 6.11 -24.49
N VAL A 326 -17.42 6.89 -25.57
CA VAL A 326 -18.65 7.42 -26.15
C VAL A 326 -19.59 6.32 -26.67
N LEU A 327 -19.05 5.16 -27.02
CA LEU A 327 -19.79 4.01 -27.56
C LEU A 327 -20.08 2.92 -26.52
N LEU A 328 -19.74 3.12 -25.24
CA LEU A 328 -20.09 2.16 -24.19
C LEU A 328 -21.61 2.02 -24.10
N SER A 329 -22.08 0.78 -24.01
CA SER A 329 -23.44 0.49 -23.57
C SER A 329 -23.64 0.94 -22.11
N ALA A 330 -24.90 1.07 -21.67
CA ALA A 330 -25.20 1.43 -20.28
C ALA A 330 -24.62 0.42 -19.28
N GLU A 331 -24.63 -0.87 -19.63
CA GLU A 331 -24.07 -1.94 -18.80
C GLU A 331 -22.55 -1.84 -18.71
N GLU A 332 -21.86 -1.68 -19.84
CA GLU A 332 -20.40 -1.50 -19.84
C GLU A 332 -19.97 -0.23 -19.11
N ALA A 333 -20.70 0.88 -19.29
CA ALA A 333 -20.43 2.12 -18.58
C ALA A 333 -20.57 1.92 -17.06
N ARG A 334 -21.62 1.22 -16.60
CA ARG A 334 -21.79 0.87 -15.19
C ARG A 334 -20.63 0.01 -14.67
N ALA A 335 -20.25 -1.04 -15.39
CA ALA A 335 -19.14 -1.91 -15.00
C ALA A 335 -17.80 -1.17 -14.91
N VAL A 336 -17.52 -0.28 -15.89
CA VAL A 336 -16.31 0.55 -15.91
C VAL A 336 -16.27 1.52 -14.72
N ARG A 337 -17.39 2.19 -14.44
CA ARG A 337 -17.50 3.12 -13.31
C ARG A 337 -17.38 2.38 -11.98
N GLN A 338 -17.97 1.20 -11.84
CA GLN A 338 -17.85 0.36 -10.65
C GLN A 338 -16.42 -0.12 -10.41
N ALA A 339 -15.69 -0.52 -11.46
CA ALA A 339 -14.27 -0.86 -11.36
C ALA A 339 -13.44 0.34 -10.89
N GLY A 340 -13.75 1.55 -11.37
CA GLY A 340 -13.10 2.78 -10.91
C GLY A 340 -13.40 3.10 -9.44
N LEU A 341 -14.66 2.98 -9.01
CA LEU A 341 -15.05 3.13 -7.61
C LEU A 341 -14.33 2.14 -6.71
N SER A 342 -14.17 0.89 -7.14
CA SER A 342 -13.46 -0.15 -6.38
C SER A 342 -11.99 0.19 -6.15
N VAL A 343 -11.35 0.94 -7.06
CA VAL A 343 -10.00 1.50 -6.85
C VAL A 343 -10.03 2.60 -5.78
N ALA A 344 -10.99 3.52 -5.84
CA ALA A 344 -11.12 4.57 -4.82
C ALA A 344 -11.41 3.97 -3.43
N ASP A 345 -12.24 2.93 -3.39
CA ASP A 345 -12.52 2.05 -2.24
C ASP A 345 -11.40 1.05 -1.94
N ALA A 346 -10.25 1.11 -2.59
CA ALA A 346 -9.02 0.47 -2.09
C ALA A 346 -8.02 1.50 -1.53
N LEU A 347 -8.29 2.79 -1.74
CA LEU A 347 -7.44 3.92 -1.42
C LEU A 347 -8.10 4.91 -0.45
N HIS A 348 -9.12 4.47 0.31
CA HIS A 348 -9.87 5.32 1.23
C HIS A 348 -8.95 6.05 2.23
N PRO A 349 -9.24 7.33 2.54
CA PRO A 349 -8.46 8.16 3.47
C PRO A 349 -8.09 7.45 4.77
N ASN A 350 -9.03 6.76 5.40
CA ASN A 350 -8.79 6.01 6.65
C ASN A 350 -7.66 4.96 6.52
N TRP A 351 -7.58 4.23 5.41
CA TRP A 351 -6.56 3.18 5.24
C TRP A 351 -5.20 3.77 4.95
N VAL A 352 -5.17 4.79 4.09
CA VAL A 352 -3.95 5.51 3.76
C VAL A 352 -3.41 6.21 5.01
N SER A 353 -4.28 6.82 5.81
CA SER A 353 -3.93 7.39 7.10
C SER A 353 -3.34 6.36 8.04
N ALA A 354 -3.94 5.17 8.16
CA ALA A 354 -3.39 4.09 8.99
C ALA A 354 -1.99 3.65 8.52
N MET A 355 -1.73 3.56 7.21
CA MET A 355 -0.40 3.26 6.68
C MET A 355 0.62 4.33 7.05
N LEU A 356 0.24 5.62 7.04
CA LEU A 356 1.10 6.70 7.53
C LEU A 356 1.30 6.63 9.05
N GLY A 357 0.26 6.25 9.80
CA GLY A 357 0.31 6.03 11.23
C GLY A 357 1.32 4.97 11.64
N ASP A 358 1.39 3.84 10.91
CA ASP A 358 2.40 2.80 11.13
C ASP A 358 3.82 3.37 11.00
N ILE A 359 4.05 4.25 10.02
CA ILE A 359 5.36 4.90 9.82
C ILE A 359 5.70 5.81 11.00
N TYR A 360 4.73 6.60 11.49
CA TYR A 360 4.95 7.46 12.63
C TYR A 360 5.15 6.65 13.91
N MET A 361 4.39 5.58 14.12
CA MET A 361 4.51 4.71 15.28
C MET A 361 5.89 4.04 15.32
N ASP A 362 6.38 3.54 14.19
CA ASP A 362 7.74 2.98 14.08
C ASP A 362 8.79 4.02 14.51
N LEU A 363 8.68 5.25 13.98
CA LEU A 363 9.62 6.33 14.29
C LEU A 363 9.53 6.80 15.75
N VAL A 364 8.33 6.91 16.29
CA VAL A 364 8.11 7.33 17.69
C VAL A 364 8.61 6.26 18.66
N SER A 365 8.44 4.98 18.35
CA SER A 365 8.99 3.89 19.17
C SER A 365 10.51 3.96 19.26
N GLU A 366 11.18 4.34 18.16
CA GLU A 366 12.63 4.59 18.13
C GLU A 366 13.05 5.81 18.98
N LEU A 367 12.18 6.82 19.18
CA LEU A 367 12.47 8.00 20.01
C LEU A 367 12.57 7.67 21.51
N PHE A 368 11.79 6.69 21.98
CA PHE A 368 11.68 6.35 23.40
C PHE A 368 12.48 5.11 23.81
N THR A 369 13.26 4.54 22.88
CA THR A 369 14.17 3.45 23.21
C THR A 369 15.46 4.04 23.81
N PRO A 370 15.91 3.65 25.02
CA PRO A 370 17.14 4.20 25.59
C PRO A 370 18.34 3.97 24.67
N ALA A 371 19.07 5.04 24.36
CA ALA A 371 20.23 5.00 23.48
C ALA A 371 21.34 4.13 24.09
N SER A 372 21.68 3.02 23.43
CA SER A 372 22.99 2.39 23.60
C SER A 372 24.02 3.18 22.78
N VAL A 373 25.05 3.67 23.49
CA VAL A 373 26.20 4.50 23.08
C VAL A 373 26.73 4.23 21.65
N PRO A 374 27.06 5.26 20.85
CA PRO A 374 27.75 5.10 19.57
C PRO A 374 29.29 5.06 19.74
N ALA A 375 29.97 4.20 19.00
CA ALA A 375 31.43 4.22 18.84
C ALA A 375 31.82 4.87 17.50
N GLU A 376 32.85 5.72 17.55
CA GLU A 376 33.32 6.64 16.53
C GLU A 376 34.01 6.00 15.31
N HIS A 377 34.00 6.80 14.24
CA HIS A 377 34.66 6.74 12.93
C HIS A 377 35.97 5.95 12.74
N THR A 378 36.15 5.36 11.54
CA THR A 378 37.18 5.82 10.58
C THR A 378 37.01 5.28 9.14
N LYS A 379 37.54 6.06 8.20
CA LYS A 379 37.43 6.03 6.73
C LYS A 379 38.14 4.83 6.06
N SER A 380 37.65 4.41 4.89
CA SER A 380 38.47 4.31 3.67
C SER A 380 37.59 4.13 2.43
N ILE A 381 37.77 5.01 1.45
CA ILE A 381 37.20 4.93 0.11
C ILE A 381 38.32 4.37 -0.78
N ALA A 382 38.07 3.23 -1.44
CA ALA A 382 38.90 2.77 -2.55
C ALA A 382 38.01 2.17 -3.65
N GLN A 383 37.91 2.94 -4.73
CA GLN A 383 37.85 2.57 -6.15
C GLN A 383 37.17 1.24 -6.55
N ALA A 384 36.07 1.35 -7.30
CA ALA A 384 35.57 0.27 -8.14
C ALA A 384 35.50 0.75 -9.60
N GLU A 385 36.27 0.08 -10.46
CA GLU A 385 36.18 0.16 -11.92
C GLU A 385 34.97 -0.63 -12.46
N PRO A 386 34.52 -0.36 -13.70
CA PRO A 386 33.25 -0.86 -14.21
C PRO A 386 33.42 -2.22 -14.91
N GLY A 387 32.59 -3.20 -14.56
CA GLY A 387 32.54 -4.44 -15.31
C GLY A 387 31.58 -5.48 -14.74
N ASP A 388 30.67 -5.90 -15.60
CA ASP A 388 29.91 -7.16 -15.61
C ASP A 388 28.52 -7.22 -14.97
N ALA A 389 27.62 -7.75 -15.81
CA ALA A 389 26.23 -8.09 -15.55
C ALA A 389 26.09 -8.98 -14.30
N PRO A 390 24.97 -8.86 -13.55
CA PRO A 390 24.80 -9.61 -12.31
C PRO A 390 24.72 -11.13 -12.57
N PRO A 391 25.43 -11.97 -11.81
CA PRO A 391 25.36 -13.41 -11.96
C PRO A 391 24.06 -13.97 -11.37
N ALA A 392 23.58 -15.06 -11.96
CA ALA A 392 22.37 -15.77 -11.56
C ALA A 392 22.41 -16.24 -10.10
N ILE A 393 21.28 -16.12 -9.39
CA ILE A 393 21.06 -16.67 -8.05
C ILE A 393 20.92 -18.19 -8.17
N VAL A 394 21.90 -18.93 -7.65
CA VAL A 394 21.94 -20.41 -7.69
C VAL A 394 21.29 -20.99 -6.43
N MET A 395 20.31 -21.88 -6.63
CA MET A 395 19.79 -22.78 -5.60
C MET A 395 20.93 -23.69 -5.10
N ARG A 396 21.33 -23.58 -3.83
CA ARG A 396 22.29 -24.53 -3.23
C ARG A 396 21.52 -25.66 -2.55
N GLN A 397 21.78 -26.90 -2.96
CA GLN A 397 21.48 -28.07 -2.14
C GLN A 397 22.55 -28.21 -1.04
N PRO A 398 22.21 -28.57 0.20
CA PRO A 398 23.20 -28.70 1.27
C PRO A 398 23.93 -30.04 1.17
N GLU A 399 25.27 -30.00 1.18
CA GLU A 399 26.08 -31.16 1.53
C GLU A 399 26.06 -31.40 3.05
N PRO A 400 26.04 -32.65 3.52
CA PRO A 400 25.94 -32.96 4.94
C PRO A 400 27.29 -32.72 5.63
N THR A 401 27.37 -31.70 6.48
CA THR A 401 28.51 -31.50 7.38
C THR A 401 28.28 -32.22 8.73
N PRO A 402 29.30 -32.88 9.33
CA PRO A 402 29.13 -33.65 10.56
C PRO A 402 28.88 -32.74 11.77
N PHE A 403 27.98 -33.21 12.64
CA PHE A 403 27.44 -32.49 13.80
C PHE A 403 28.23 -32.77 15.08
N HIS A 404 28.48 -31.73 15.89
CA HIS A 404 28.74 -31.82 17.32
C HIS A 404 27.64 -31.04 18.06
N PRO A 405 27.06 -31.58 19.15
CA PRO A 405 25.91 -30.98 19.80
C PRO A 405 26.30 -29.81 20.71
N PRO A 406 25.40 -28.85 20.88
CA PRO A 406 25.01 -28.51 22.25
C PRO A 406 23.49 -28.56 22.45
N SER A 407 23.12 -29.13 23.59
CA SER A 407 21.81 -29.03 24.21
C SER A 407 21.47 -27.58 24.59
N THR A 408 20.33 -27.05 24.13
CA THR A 408 19.28 -26.37 24.93
C THR A 408 18.23 -25.78 24.00
N HIS A 409 16.98 -26.22 24.14
CA HIS A 409 15.73 -25.71 23.55
C HIS A 409 15.80 -24.43 22.70
N GLU A 410 15.90 -24.61 21.38
CA GLU A 410 15.72 -23.52 20.41
C GLU A 410 14.24 -23.14 20.30
N ARG A 411 13.91 -21.89 20.69
CA ARG A 411 12.53 -21.39 20.63
C ARG A 411 12.24 -20.78 19.26
N PRO A 412 11.15 -21.17 18.56
CA PRO A 412 10.70 -20.49 17.35
C PRO A 412 10.45 -19.01 17.62
N PHE A 413 10.65 -18.18 16.59
CA PHE A 413 10.46 -16.73 16.68
C PHE A 413 8.96 -16.38 16.66
N PHE A 414 8.49 -15.59 17.65
CA PHE A 414 7.14 -15.02 17.71
C PHE A 414 7.18 -13.50 17.56
N TRP A 415 6.24 -12.91 16.82
CA TRP A 415 6.12 -11.46 16.64
C TRP A 415 5.85 -10.71 17.96
N ARG A 416 5.41 -11.41 19.03
CA ARG A 416 5.29 -10.87 20.39
C ARG A 416 5.67 -11.94 21.42
N LYS A 417 6.89 -11.89 21.95
CA LYS A 417 7.38 -12.82 22.99
C LYS A 417 6.91 -12.48 24.41
N ASP A 418 6.18 -11.38 24.62
CA ASP A 418 5.92 -10.80 25.95
C ASP A 418 4.44 -10.56 26.32
N LYS A 419 3.46 -11.08 25.56
CA LYS A 419 2.02 -10.97 25.92
C LYS A 419 1.32 -12.33 25.92
N SER A 420 0.41 -12.53 26.88
CA SER A 420 -0.44 -13.72 27.01
C SER A 420 -1.37 -13.97 25.82
N LEU A 421 -1.56 -12.97 24.95
CA LEU A 421 -2.33 -13.02 23.71
C LEU A 421 -1.43 -12.70 22.50
N GLY A 422 -1.64 -13.39 21.38
CA GLY A 422 -1.00 -13.10 20.10
C GLY A 422 -1.96 -13.19 18.91
N ASN A 423 -1.41 -12.99 17.72
CA ASN A 423 -2.18 -13.00 16.47
C ASN A 423 -2.42 -14.43 16.01
N PHE A 424 -3.67 -14.76 15.65
CA PHE A 424 -4.06 -16.07 15.13
C PHE A 424 -3.14 -16.59 14.01
N GLY A 425 -2.74 -15.73 13.08
CA GLY A 425 -1.86 -16.10 11.97
C GLY A 425 -0.47 -16.53 12.41
N ASP A 426 0.11 -15.85 13.40
CA ASP A 426 1.40 -16.25 13.99
C ASP A 426 1.23 -17.50 14.87
N ALA A 427 0.12 -17.60 15.60
CA ALA A 427 -0.19 -18.74 16.47
C ALA A 427 -0.35 -20.06 15.70
N LEU A 428 -0.70 -20.01 14.41
CA LEU A 428 -0.70 -21.21 13.55
C LEU A 428 0.65 -21.93 13.56
N THR A 429 1.77 -21.21 13.73
CA THR A 429 3.09 -21.83 13.86
C THR A 429 3.13 -22.87 14.99
N LEU A 430 2.41 -22.63 16.10
CA LEU A 430 2.34 -23.57 17.22
C LEU A 430 1.66 -24.88 16.83
N VAL A 431 0.59 -24.81 16.04
CA VAL A 431 -0.13 -26.00 15.57
C VAL A 431 0.75 -26.83 14.64
N PHE A 432 1.53 -26.19 13.76
CA PHE A 432 2.46 -26.89 12.86
C PHE A 432 3.57 -27.59 13.64
N LEU A 433 4.19 -26.91 14.59
CA LEU A 433 5.25 -27.49 15.43
C LEU A 433 4.73 -28.64 16.28
N ASP A 434 3.55 -28.49 16.86
CA ASP A 434 2.99 -29.48 17.79
C ASP A 434 2.36 -30.69 17.06
N ARG A 435 1.67 -30.46 15.93
CA ARG A 435 0.87 -31.49 15.25
C ARG A 435 1.51 -32.07 13.98
N LEU A 436 2.25 -31.28 13.20
CA LEU A 436 2.81 -31.72 11.91
C LEU A 436 4.26 -32.19 12.03
N PHE A 437 5.11 -31.42 12.74
CA PHE A 437 6.55 -31.62 12.74
C PHE A 437 7.03 -32.56 13.85
N ASP A 438 8.13 -33.27 13.57
CA ASP A 438 8.84 -34.16 14.49
C ASP A 438 10.33 -33.84 14.53
N GLY A 439 10.94 -34.02 15.70
CA GLY A 439 12.37 -33.81 15.92
C GLY A 439 12.85 -32.37 15.71
N ASP A 440 14.17 -32.23 15.58
CA ASP A 440 14.84 -30.93 15.46
C ASP A 440 14.71 -30.32 14.05
N CYS A 441 14.91 -29.00 13.99
CA CYS A 441 14.98 -28.26 12.73
C CYS A 441 16.11 -28.81 11.84
N LEU A 442 15.83 -28.99 10.55
CA LEU A 442 16.84 -29.41 9.57
C LEU A 442 17.88 -28.31 9.26
N TYR A 443 17.65 -27.10 9.77
CA TYR A 443 18.46 -25.90 9.57
C TYR A 443 18.80 -25.22 10.91
N PRO A 444 19.52 -25.88 11.83
CA PRO A 444 19.75 -25.40 13.20
C PRO A 444 20.51 -24.07 13.24
N SER A 445 21.27 -23.72 12.20
CA SER A 445 22.00 -22.46 12.12
C SER A 445 21.18 -21.28 11.58
N HIS A 446 19.85 -21.39 11.47
CA HIS A 446 18.98 -20.37 10.89
C HIS A 446 17.81 -20.03 11.82
N SER A 447 17.46 -18.75 11.89
CA SER A 447 16.18 -18.33 12.46
C SER A 447 15.05 -18.74 11.52
N VAL A 448 14.27 -19.74 11.94
CA VAL A 448 13.17 -20.29 11.14
C VAL A 448 11.91 -19.44 11.26
N HIS A 449 11.37 -19.07 10.11
CA HIS A 449 10.13 -18.34 9.93
C HIS A 449 9.12 -19.21 9.18
N LEU A 450 8.06 -19.56 9.90
CA LEU A 450 6.93 -20.36 9.42
C LEU A 450 5.73 -19.44 9.14
N ILE A 451 4.55 -20.03 9.03
CA ILE A 451 3.27 -19.35 8.86
C ILE A 451 3.07 -18.14 9.78
N GLY A 452 2.40 -17.10 9.27
CA GLY A 452 2.24 -15.83 9.99
C GLY A 452 3.39 -14.86 9.77
N SER A 453 4.61 -15.37 9.59
CA SER A 453 5.80 -14.53 9.40
C SER A 453 5.79 -13.80 8.06
N VAL A 454 6.25 -12.56 8.12
CA VAL A 454 6.32 -11.67 6.96
C VAL A 454 7.77 -11.34 6.68
N ILE A 455 8.17 -11.46 5.41
CA ILE A 455 9.51 -11.14 4.94
C ILE A 455 9.62 -9.62 4.82
N THR A 456 10.40 -9.00 5.70
CA THR A 456 10.65 -7.55 5.71
C THR A 456 12.10 -7.26 6.12
N PRO A 457 12.70 -6.13 5.69
CA PRO A 457 14.03 -5.73 6.15
C PRO A 457 14.12 -5.63 7.69
N ALA A 458 13.09 -5.09 8.35
CA ALA A 458 13.02 -5.03 9.81
C ALA A 458 13.06 -6.42 10.47
N ARG A 459 12.45 -7.43 9.84
CA ARG A 459 12.52 -8.81 10.33
C ARG A 459 13.94 -9.36 10.20
N LEU A 460 14.59 -9.12 9.08
CA LEU A 460 15.97 -9.56 8.85
C LEU A 460 16.95 -8.89 9.79
N GLU A 461 16.77 -7.60 10.09
CA GLU A 461 17.59 -6.92 11.10
C GLU A 461 17.35 -7.50 12.50
N ALA A 462 16.11 -7.87 12.85
CA ALA A 462 15.84 -8.56 14.10
C ALA A 462 16.55 -9.92 14.19
N VAL A 463 16.58 -10.69 13.09
CA VAL A 463 17.34 -11.94 12.98
C VAL A 463 18.83 -11.69 13.17
N ARG A 464 19.39 -10.66 12.52
CA ARG A 464 20.80 -10.29 12.66
C ARG A 464 21.17 -9.88 14.07
N LYS A 465 20.32 -9.08 14.73
CA LYS A 465 20.53 -8.68 16.13
C LYS A 465 20.50 -9.88 17.07
N ALA A 466 19.57 -10.81 16.86
CA ALA A 466 19.48 -12.04 17.64
C ALA A 466 20.69 -12.96 17.40
N GLY A 467 21.13 -13.10 16.14
CA GLY A 467 22.35 -13.84 15.78
C GLY A 467 23.58 -13.27 16.47
N ARG A 468 23.81 -11.95 16.37
CA ARG A 468 24.94 -11.28 17.04
C ARG A 468 24.94 -11.49 18.55
N ALA A 469 23.77 -11.43 19.19
CA ALA A 469 23.64 -11.69 20.62
C ALA A 469 23.94 -13.17 20.99
N ALA A 470 23.77 -14.09 20.05
CA ALA A 470 24.06 -15.52 20.20
C ALA A 470 25.45 -15.93 19.66
N GLY A 471 26.29 -14.97 19.23
CA GLY A 471 27.63 -15.24 18.68
C GLY A 471 27.66 -15.61 17.19
N ASP A 472 26.54 -15.53 16.46
CA ASP A 472 26.48 -15.64 14.99
C ASP A 472 26.48 -14.23 14.37
N GLU A 473 27.66 -13.75 13.96
CA GLU A 473 27.83 -12.42 13.35
C GLU A 473 27.01 -12.23 12.06
N ASN A 474 26.63 -13.33 11.38
CA ASN A 474 25.94 -13.29 10.10
C ASN A 474 24.43 -13.31 10.23
N GLY A 475 23.88 -13.93 11.28
CA GLY A 475 22.44 -14.02 11.57
C GLY A 475 21.60 -14.40 10.35
N ARG A 476 21.39 -15.70 10.14
CA ARG A 476 20.73 -16.22 8.93
C ARG A 476 19.25 -16.48 9.15
N ALA A 477 18.43 -16.22 8.14
CA ALA A 477 16.98 -16.42 8.17
C ALA A 477 16.58 -17.55 7.22
N LEU A 478 15.58 -18.34 7.61
CA LEU A 478 14.95 -19.33 6.76
C LEU A 478 13.44 -19.09 6.73
N PHE A 479 12.86 -19.08 5.53
CA PHE A 479 11.43 -18.86 5.32
C PHE A 479 10.80 -20.06 4.61
N TRP A 480 9.67 -20.53 5.15
CA TRP A 480 8.86 -21.59 4.55
C TRP A 480 7.43 -21.10 4.31
N GLY A 481 7.08 -20.90 3.04
CA GLY A 481 5.75 -20.44 2.62
C GLY A 481 5.40 -19.02 3.09
N CYS A 482 6.38 -18.25 3.58
CA CYS A 482 6.17 -16.87 4.02
C CYS A 482 5.96 -15.92 2.83
N GLY A 483 5.35 -14.77 3.12
CA GLY A 483 5.07 -13.74 2.12
C GLY A 483 5.66 -12.38 2.45
N LYS A 484 5.83 -11.52 1.45
CA LYS A 484 6.22 -10.11 1.61
C LYS A 484 5.02 -9.19 1.87
N LYS A 485 5.32 -7.92 2.20
CA LYS A 485 4.33 -6.83 2.30
C LYS A 485 4.22 -5.96 1.04
N ASP A 486 5.15 -6.12 0.11
CA ASP A 486 5.33 -5.25 -1.03
C ASP A 486 6.00 -6.02 -2.17
N GLY A 487 5.99 -5.42 -3.36
CA GLY A 487 6.67 -5.96 -4.54
C GLY A 487 8.15 -5.58 -4.64
N LEU A 488 8.76 -5.07 -3.56
CA LEU A 488 10.13 -4.58 -3.59
C LEU A 488 11.14 -5.74 -3.46
N PRO A 489 12.26 -5.73 -4.20
CA PRO A 489 13.30 -6.73 -3.99
C PRO A 489 13.94 -6.61 -2.60
N LEU A 490 14.55 -7.69 -2.13
CA LEU A 490 15.48 -7.62 -0.99
C LEU A 490 16.83 -7.10 -1.45
N ASP A 491 17.51 -6.37 -0.57
CA ASP A 491 18.91 -6.02 -0.78
C ASP A 491 19.77 -7.27 -0.93
N GLN A 492 20.79 -7.20 -1.78
CA GLN A 492 21.61 -8.37 -2.13
C GLN A 492 22.30 -8.98 -0.91
N SER A 493 22.71 -8.16 0.05
CA SER A 493 23.34 -8.59 1.31
C SER A 493 22.37 -9.37 2.20
N ASP A 494 21.10 -8.94 2.25
CA ASP A 494 20.04 -9.60 3.01
C ASP A 494 19.57 -10.88 2.31
N ALA A 495 19.39 -10.83 0.99
CA ALA A 495 19.04 -12.00 0.18
C ALA A 495 20.06 -13.14 0.34
N ARG A 496 21.37 -12.83 0.38
CA ARG A 496 22.44 -13.83 0.60
C ARG A 496 22.40 -14.51 1.96
N ARG A 497 21.70 -13.94 2.94
CA ARG A 497 21.56 -14.48 4.30
C ARG A 497 20.22 -15.20 4.51
N CYS A 498 19.39 -15.26 3.48
CA CYS A 498 18.08 -15.88 3.53
C CYS A 498 18.04 -17.17 2.73
N ILE A 499 17.36 -18.18 3.29
CA ILE A 499 16.91 -19.36 2.56
C ILE A 499 15.40 -19.26 2.41
N PHE A 500 14.91 -19.42 1.17
CA PHE A 500 13.47 -19.47 0.87
C PHE A 500 13.15 -20.88 0.39
N LEU A 501 12.53 -21.69 1.24
CA LEU A 501 12.12 -23.06 0.88
C LEU A 501 10.86 -23.04 0.00
N GLY A 502 10.01 -22.03 0.20
CA GLY A 502 8.83 -21.75 -0.61
C GLY A 502 8.30 -20.37 -0.29
N THR A 503 7.38 -19.87 -1.10
CA THR A 503 6.77 -18.55 -0.88
C THR A 503 5.26 -18.63 -0.88
N ARG A 504 4.61 -17.71 -0.15
CA ARG A 504 3.14 -17.67 -0.08
C ARG A 504 2.48 -17.59 -1.45
N GLY A 505 3.04 -16.78 -2.36
CA GLY A 505 2.47 -16.56 -3.68
C GLY A 505 3.45 -16.05 -4.72
N ILE A 506 2.94 -15.92 -5.96
CA ILE A 506 3.68 -15.51 -7.15
C ILE A 506 4.30 -14.11 -6.96
N LEU A 507 3.57 -13.19 -6.32
CA LEU A 507 4.06 -11.82 -6.16
C LEU A 507 5.28 -11.78 -5.22
N THR A 508 5.27 -12.56 -4.14
CA THR A 508 6.44 -12.69 -3.26
C THR A 508 7.61 -13.35 -3.98
N ARG A 509 7.37 -14.46 -4.71
CA ARG A 509 8.41 -15.14 -5.50
C ARG A 509 9.10 -14.18 -6.47
N ASP A 510 8.29 -13.45 -7.24
CA ASP A 510 8.76 -12.54 -8.27
C ASP A 510 9.50 -11.34 -7.64
N ALA A 511 8.97 -10.79 -6.53
CA ALA A 511 9.66 -9.73 -5.80
C ALA A 511 11.02 -10.17 -5.25
N LEU A 512 11.15 -11.43 -4.82
CA LEU A 512 12.41 -12.00 -4.34
C LEU A 512 13.36 -12.44 -5.47
N GLY A 513 12.93 -12.38 -6.73
CA GLY A 513 13.72 -12.85 -7.88
C GLY A 513 13.96 -14.35 -7.85
N LEU A 514 13.06 -15.14 -7.25
CA LEU A 514 13.21 -16.58 -7.11
C LEU A 514 12.81 -17.33 -8.39
N PRO A 515 13.37 -18.54 -8.65
CA PRO A 515 13.05 -19.34 -9.82
C PRO A 515 11.55 -19.67 -9.93
N ARG A 516 11.04 -19.81 -11.15
CA ARG A 516 9.64 -20.21 -11.38
C ARG A 516 9.25 -21.54 -10.73
N SER A 517 10.22 -22.43 -10.53
CA SER A 517 10.07 -23.72 -9.85
C SER A 517 9.99 -23.63 -8.31
N THR A 518 10.06 -22.43 -7.74
CA THR A 518 9.92 -22.23 -6.28
C THR A 518 8.54 -22.71 -5.82
N PRO A 519 8.46 -23.59 -4.81
CA PRO A 519 7.18 -24.02 -4.25
C PRO A 519 6.32 -22.83 -3.80
N LEU A 520 5.03 -22.90 -4.12
CA LEU A 520 4.06 -21.85 -3.85
C LEU A 520 2.97 -22.34 -2.89
N GLY A 521 2.56 -21.45 -1.98
CA GLY A 521 1.41 -21.66 -1.11
C GLY A 521 1.65 -21.10 0.29
N ASP A 522 0.59 -20.56 0.88
CA ASP A 522 0.57 -20.30 2.31
C ASP A 522 0.56 -21.64 3.06
N PRO A 523 1.40 -21.89 4.08
CA PRO A 523 1.38 -23.15 4.79
C PRO A 523 0.02 -23.47 5.42
N ALA A 524 -0.85 -22.47 5.69
CA ALA A 524 -2.20 -22.69 6.24
C ALA A 524 -3.01 -23.68 5.41
N LEU A 525 -2.73 -23.71 4.11
CA LEU A 525 -3.35 -24.56 3.11
C LEU A 525 -3.06 -26.05 3.34
N LEU A 526 -2.02 -26.38 4.10
CA LEU A 526 -1.67 -27.75 4.47
C LEU A 526 -2.45 -28.27 5.69
N LEU A 527 -3.19 -27.42 6.42
CA LEU A 527 -3.93 -27.83 7.62
C LEU A 527 -4.80 -29.09 7.44
N PRO A 528 -5.57 -29.26 6.33
CA PRO A 528 -6.38 -30.46 6.13
C PRO A 528 -5.58 -31.77 6.09
N ARG A 529 -4.27 -31.71 5.84
CA ARG A 529 -3.39 -32.89 5.80
C ARG A 529 -3.12 -33.50 7.17
N PHE A 530 -3.24 -32.71 8.25
CA PHE A 530 -2.82 -33.18 9.57
C PHE A 530 -3.70 -32.70 10.74
N TYR A 531 -4.64 -31.78 10.50
CA TYR A 531 -5.61 -31.34 11.50
C TYR A 531 -7.02 -31.77 11.10
N SER A 532 -7.75 -32.35 12.06
CA SER A 532 -9.17 -32.70 11.89
C SER A 532 -10.01 -31.77 12.75
N PRO A 533 -10.79 -30.89 12.13
CA PRO A 533 -11.60 -29.91 12.85
C PRO A 533 -12.62 -30.58 13.75
N LYS A 534 -12.86 -29.99 14.91
CA LYS A 534 -14.00 -30.32 15.77
C LYS A 534 -15.15 -29.38 15.44
N HIS A 535 -16.37 -29.86 15.70
CA HIS A 535 -17.57 -29.06 15.53
C HIS A 535 -17.70 -28.02 16.66
N ASP A 536 -17.93 -26.76 16.28
CA ASP A 536 -18.25 -25.65 17.18
C ASP A 536 -19.72 -25.27 17.02
N ALA A 537 -20.53 -25.70 17.99
CA ALA A 537 -21.96 -25.43 18.03
C ALA A 537 -22.32 -23.94 18.17
N ALA A 538 -21.42 -23.11 18.73
CA ALA A 538 -21.69 -21.68 18.92
C ALA A 538 -21.66 -20.91 17.58
N VAL A 539 -20.87 -21.39 16.62
CA VAL A 539 -20.69 -20.76 15.30
C VAL A 539 -21.45 -21.50 14.19
N SER A 540 -21.81 -22.76 14.41
CA SER A 540 -22.49 -23.59 13.41
C SER A 540 -23.76 -22.94 12.85
N GLY A 541 -23.86 -22.91 11.51
CA GLY A 541 -24.99 -22.32 10.78
C GLY A 541 -24.98 -20.79 10.69
N LYS A 542 -24.02 -20.11 11.32
CA LYS A 542 -23.93 -18.65 11.38
C LYS A 542 -22.85 -18.10 10.45
N VAL A 543 -22.97 -16.82 10.11
CA VAL A 543 -21.91 -16.06 9.41
C VAL A 543 -20.87 -15.64 10.45
N LEU A 544 -19.62 -16.03 10.24
CA LEU A 544 -18.50 -15.68 11.11
C LEU A 544 -17.78 -14.45 10.56
N TRP A 545 -17.73 -13.39 11.35
CA TRP A 545 -16.97 -12.19 11.05
C TRP A 545 -15.64 -12.22 11.80
N VAL A 546 -14.53 -12.15 11.06
CA VAL A 546 -13.18 -12.18 11.65
C VAL A 546 -12.48 -10.86 11.33
N PRO A 547 -12.54 -9.84 12.23
CA PRO A 547 -11.83 -8.58 12.06
C PRO A 547 -10.32 -8.79 12.08
N HIS A 548 -9.56 -7.84 11.57
CA HIS A 548 -8.13 -7.80 11.79
C HIS A 548 -7.82 -7.39 13.24
N VAL A 549 -6.64 -7.78 13.77
CA VAL A 549 -6.20 -7.45 15.14
C VAL A 549 -6.14 -5.94 15.45
N HIS A 550 -6.10 -5.09 14.43
CA HIS A 550 -6.03 -3.64 14.56
C HIS A 550 -7.31 -2.91 14.16
N TYR A 551 -8.35 -3.63 13.74
CA TYR A 551 -9.59 -3.03 13.22
C TYR A 551 -10.79 -3.40 14.10
N GLY A 552 -11.86 -2.62 13.98
CA GLY A 552 -13.08 -2.80 14.76
C GLY A 552 -13.90 -4.01 14.32
N ASN A 553 -14.89 -4.33 15.15
CA ASN A 553 -15.95 -5.28 14.82
C ASN A 553 -16.82 -4.72 13.67
N PRO A 554 -17.56 -5.59 12.94
CA PRO A 554 -18.46 -5.13 11.89
C PRO A 554 -19.47 -4.10 12.40
N THR A 555 -19.70 -3.08 11.58
CA THR A 555 -20.66 -2.00 11.81
C THR A 555 -22.08 -2.44 11.45
N GLU A 556 -23.10 -1.66 11.82
CA GLU A 556 -24.48 -1.90 11.40
C GLU A 556 -24.63 -2.02 9.88
N ARG A 557 -23.85 -1.22 9.12
CA ARG A 557 -23.81 -1.27 7.66
C ARG A 557 -23.22 -2.57 7.13
N ASP A 558 -22.20 -3.12 7.79
CA ASP A 558 -21.59 -4.39 7.38
C ASP A 558 -22.57 -5.55 7.64
N LEU A 559 -23.32 -5.47 8.73
CA LEU A 559 -24.30 -6.47 9.18
C LEU A 559 -25.66 -6.37 8.46
N ASP A 560 -25.87 -5.36 7.62
CA ASP A 560 -27.12 -5.19 6.89
C ASP A 560 -27.43 -6.40 5.99
N GLY A 561 -28.63 -6.96 6.15
CA GLY A 561 -29.06 -8.19 5.48
C GLY A 561 -28.25 -9.45 5.85
N CYS A 562 -27.40 -9.40 6.88
CA CYS A 562 -26.66 -10.56 7.36
C CYS A 562 -27.59 -11.47 8.19
N PRO A 563 -27.62 -12.80 7.95
CA PRO A 563 -28.36 -13.73 8.81
C PRO A 563 -27.68 -13.85 10.19
N ALA A 564 -28.08 -14.83 10.99
CA ALA A 564 -27.46 -15.09 12.30
C ALA A 564 -25.92 -15.13 12.18
N HIS A 565 -25.23 -14.36 13.02
CA HIS A 565 -23.80 -14.12 12.90
C HIS A 565 -23.07 -14.17 14.25
N VAL A 566 -21.75 -14.32 14.18
CA VAL A 566 -20.82 -14.25 15.32
C VAL A 566 -19.63 -13.42 14.90
N VAL A 567 -19.07 -12.63 15.82
CA VAL A 567 -17.81 -11.91 15.62
C VAL A 567 -16.74 -12.55 16.48
N MET A 568 -15.58 -12.88 15.91
CA MET A 568 -14.49 -13.51 16.65
C MET A 568 -13.16 -12.78 16.42
N SER A 569 -12.57 -12.26 17.49
CA SER A 569 -11.31 -11.52 17.42
C SER A 569 -10.12 -12.45 17.17
N PRO A 570 -9.22 -12.16 16.20
CA PRO A 570 -8.04 -12.97 15.93
C PRO A 570 -6.94 -12.81 16.99
N SER A 571 -7.19 -12.09 18.07
CA SER A 571 -6.30 -11.98 19.23
C SER A 571 -6.59 -13.11 20.20
N ILE A 572 -5.80 -14.18 20.14
CA ILE A 572 -6.02 -15.41 20.89
C ILE A 572 -4.85 -15.71 21.82
N PRO A 573 -5.05 -16.52 22.88
CA PRO A 573 -3.93 -17.05 23.66
C PRO A 573 -2.91 -17.75 22.76
N ASN A 574 -1.62 -17.53 23.00
CA ASN A 574 -0.51 -18.13 22.24
C ASN A 574 -0.31 -19.61 22.59
N THR A 575 -1.30 -20.44 22.29
CA THR A 575 -1.29 -21.89 22.52
C THR A 575 -1.84 -22.62 21.30
N ALA A 576 -1.35 -23.83 21.04
CA ALA A 576 -1.88 -24.67 19.96
C ALA A 576 -3.39 -24.90 20.14
N ASP A 577 -3.84 -25.23 21.34
CA ASP A 577 -5.27 -25.47 21.63
C ASP A 577 -6.18 -24.26 21.37
N ALA A 578 -5.73 -23.04 21.67
CA ALA A 578 -6.51 -21.84 21.36
C ALA A 578 -6.56 -21.57 19.85
N CYS A 579 -5.47 -21.87 19.13
CA CYS A 579 -5.44 -21.77 17.68
C CYS A 579 -6.35 -22.82 17.03
N GLU A 580 -6.33 -24.07 17.52
CA GLU A 580 -7.22 -25.16 17.11
C GLU A 580 -8.70 -24.80 17.29
N ARG A 581 -9.09 -24.25 18.46
CA ARG A 581 -10.47 -23.76 18.67
C ARG A 581 -10.87 -22.67 17.68
N PHE A 582 -9.95 -21.80 17.30
CA PHE A 582 -10.22 -20.76 16.31
C PHE A 582 -10.40 -21.34 14.89
N ILE A 583 -9.60 -22.35 14.54
CA ILE A 583 -9.75 -23.11 13.29
C ILE A 583 -11.11 -23.83 13.27
N ASP A 584 -11.48 -24.50 14.35
CA ASP A 584 -12.77 -25.21 14.50
C ASP A 584 -13.97 -24.26 14.31
N ALA A 585 -13.90 -23.05 14.87
CA ALA A 585 -14.90 -22.01 14.69
C ALA A 585 -15.03 -21.54 13.24
N ILE A 586 -13.90 -21.30 12.54
CA ILE A 586 -13.90 -20.96 11.10
C ILE A 586 -14.60 -22.03 10.29
N ILE A 587 -14.30 -23.30 10.56
CA ILE A 587 -14.76 -24.43 9.75
C ILE A 587 -16.21 -24.79 10.03
N SER A 588 -16.67 -24.54 11.25
CA SER A 588 -18.07 -24.73 11.62
C SER A 588 -18.99 -23.65 11.07
N ALA A 589 -18.45 -22.49 10.67
CA ALA A 589 -19.23 -21.39 10.14
C ALA A 589 -19.93 -21.74 8.82
N ARG A 590 -21.13 -21.17 8.60
CA ARG A 590 -21.83 -21.24 7.31
C ARG A 590 -21.10 -20.44 6.24
N PHE A 591 -20.54 -19.30 6.63
CA PHE A 591 -19.82 -18.39 5.75
C PHE A 591 -18.88 -17.52 6.57
N VAL A 592 -17.71 -17.17 6.04
CA VAL A 592 -16.71 -16.36 6.74
C VAL A 592 -16.51 -15.01 6.04
N MET A 593 -16.74 -13.92 6.77
CA MET A 593 -16.37 -12.56 6.36
C MET A 593 -14.99 -12.24 6.95
N ALA A 594 -13.94 -12.39 6.13
CA ALA A 594 -12.55 -12.40 6.60
C ALA A 594 -11.84 -11.07 6.34
N ASN A 595 -11.49 -10.38 7.43
CA ASN A 595 -10.60 -9.22 7.42
C ASN A 595 -9.22 -9.55 8.03
N ALA A 596 -9.10 -10.69 8.73
CA ALA A 596 -7.81 -11.33 9.00
C ALA A 596 -7.43 -12.31 7.89
N MET A 597 -6.27 -12.11 7.23
CA MET A 597 -5.83 -12.90 6.06
C MET A 597 -5.77 -14.41 6.32
N HIS A 598 -5.26 -14.84 7.47
CA HIS A 598 -5.19 -16.27 7.79
C HIS A 598 -6.56 -16.89 8.09
N ALA A 599 -7.60 -16.10 8.42
CA ALA A 599 -8.96 -16.63 8.48
C ALA A 599 -9.46 -17.00 7.07
N ALA A 600 -9.17 -16.17 6.07
CA ALA A 600 -9.46 -16.49 4.67
C ALA A 600 -8.64 -17.69 4.17
N ALA A 601 -7.34 -17.77 4.53
CA ALA A 601 -6.49 -18.89 4.14
C ALA A 601 -6.98 -20.23 4.73
N VAL A 602 -7.42 -20.24 5.98
CA VAL A 602 -8.00 -21.44 6.63
C VAL A 602 -9.36 -21.80 6.03
N ALA A 603 -10.24 -20.81 5.81
CA ALA A 603 -11.52 -21.05 5.15
C ALA A 603 -11.32 -21.66 3.75
N LEU A 604 -10.38 -21.12 2.99
CA LEU A 604 -9.98 -21.65 1.69
C LEU A 604 -9.47 -23.09 1.78
N ALA A 605 -8.57 -23.38 2.73
CA ALA A 605 -7.97 -24.71 2.90
C ALA A 605 -9.03 -25.81 3.15
N TYR A 606 -10.08 -25.49 3.90
CA TYR A 606 -11.14 -26.44 4.26
C TYR A 606 -12.39 -26.34 3.37
N GLY A 607 -12.37 -25.49 2.34
CA GLY A 607 -13.51 -25.31 1.44
C GLY A 607 -14.74 -24.65 2.09
N VAL A 608 -14.53 -23.89 3.18
CA VAL A 608 -15.58 -23.13 3.84
C VAL A 608 -15.92 -21.89 3.00
N PRO A 609 -17.19 -21.60 2.71
CA PRO A 609 -17.57 -20.39 2.01
C PRO A 609 -17.06 -19.11 2.69
N PHE A 610 -16.46 -18.20 1.93
CA PHE A 610 -15.91 -16.97 2.50
C PHE A 610 -15.88 -15.80 1.52
N ALA A 611 -15.75 -14.60 2.05
CA ALA A 611 -15.45 -13.40 1.27
C ALA A 611 -14.36 -12.57 1.97
N PHE A 612 -13.59 -11.84 1.17
CA PHE A 612 -12.66 -10.84 1.69
C PHE A 612 -13.47 -9.65 2.19
N TRP A 613 -13.38 -9.36 3.48
CA TRP A 613 -14.11 -8.26 4.11
C TRP A 613 -13.15 -7.11 4.42
N PRO A 614 -13.44 -5.86 3.96
CA PRO A 614 -12.54 -4.75 4.17
C PRO A 614 -12.60 -4.16 5.59
N GLY A 615 -13.69 -4.38 6.35
CA GLY A 615 -13.90 -3.78 7.68
C GLY A 615 -13.62 -2.28 7.72
N ASP A 616 -12.89 -1.85 8.75
CA ASP A 616 -12.34 -0.49 8.87
C ASP A 616 -11.06 -0.30 8.06
N GLY A 617 -10.46 -1.40 7.55
CA GLY A 617 -9.31 -1.37 6.64
C GLY A 617 -8.72 -2.72 6.28
N ILE A 618 -7.84 -2.68 5.28
CA ILE A 618 -7.14 -3.86 4.78
C ILE A 618 -5.66 -3.70 5.09
N ASN A 619 -5.16 -4.57 5.97
CA ASN A 619 -3.74 -4.59 6.28
C ASN A 619 -2.95 -5.13 5.09
N VAL A 620 -2.14 -4.27 4.47
CA VAL A 620 -1.17 -4.60 3.42
C VAL A 620 -1.82 -5.32 2.22
N PRO A 621 -2.44 -4.57 1.28
CA PRO A 621 -3.14 -5.13 0.12
C PRO A 621 -2.32 -6.13 -0.71
N PHE A 622 -1.00 -5.93 -0.78
CA PHE A 622 -0.08 -6.85 -1.44
C PHE A 622 -0.20 -8.28 -0.90
N LYS A 623 -0.34 -8.46 0.43
CA LYS A 623 -0.42 -9.79 1.05
C LYS A 623 -1.62 -10.59 0.57
N TRP A 624 -2.76 -9.92 0.44
CA TRP A 624 -4.01 -10.52 -0.01
C TRP A 624 -3.93 -10.92 -1.48
N ARG A 625 -3.39 -10.03 -2.32
CA ARG A 625 -3.15 -10.33 -3.74
C ARG A 625 -2.16 -11.48 -3.91
N ASP A 626 -1.13 -11.51 -3.07
CA ASP A 626 -0.12 -12.54 -3.08
C ASP A 626 -0.69 -13.90 -2.68
N LEU A 627 -1.49 -13.97 -1.61
CA LEU A 627 -2.19 -15.19 -1.16
C LEU A 627 -2.97 -15.87 -2.29
N ILE A 628 -3.73 -15.09 -3.07
CA ILE A 628 -4.59 -15.63 -4.14
C ILE A 628 -3.89 -15.73 -5.50
N SER A 629 -2.69 -15.17 -5.64
CA SER A 629 -1.98 -15.13 -6.92
C SER A 629 -1.69 -16.51 -7.52
N PRO A 630 -1.35 -17.58 -6.76
CA PRO A 630 -1.19 -18.92 -7.34
C PRO A 630 -2.50 -19.50 -7.89
N LEU A 631 -3.64 -18.96 -7.47
CA LEU A 631 -4.97 -19.45 -7.82
C LEU A 631 -5.53 -18.76 -9.06
N GLY A 632 -4.84 -17.75 -9.61
CA GLY A 632 -5.31 -16.98 -10.76
C GLY A 632 -6.56 -16.14 -10.49
N MET A 633 -6.87 -15.88 -9.21
CA MET A 633 -8.07 -15.16 -8.79
C MET A 633 -7.85 -13.65 -8.74
N GLU A 634 -8.91 -12.89 -8.97
CA GLU A 634 -8.93 -11.45 -8.70
C GLU A 634 -9.34 -11.18 -7.25
N LEU A 635 -8.65 -10.23 -6.62
CA LEU A 635 -8.94 -9.83 -5.24
C LEU A 635 -10.07 -8.82 -5.26
N ASP A 636 -11.20 -9.17 -4.67
CA ASP A 636 -12.36 -8.29 -4.54
C ASP A 636 -12.86 -8.30 -3.09
N PHE A 637 -13.14 -7.13 -2.54
CA PHE A 637 -13.55 -6.96 -1.15
C PHE A 637 -15.03 -6.63 -1.07
N HIS A 638 -15.73 -7.31 -0.17
CA HIS A 638 -17.17 -7.22 -0.02
C HIS A 638 -17.53 -6.79 1.40
N ARG A 639 -18.24 -5.65 1.49
CA ARG A 639 -18.60 -5.05 2.77
C ARG A 639 -19.74 -5.78 3.48
N THR A 640 -20.67 -6.35 2.72
CA THR A 640 -21.87 -7.03 3.26
C THR A 640 -21.86 -8.52 2.97
N TYR A 641 -22.55 -9.31 3.80
CA TYR A 641 -22.74 -10.75 3.57
C TYR A 641 -23.35 -11.03 2.19
N ALA A 642 -24.39 -10.30 1.79
CA ALA A 642 -25.09 -10.54 0.53
C ALA A 642 -24.15 -10.39 -0.69
N SER A 643 -23.34 -9.32 -0.72
CA SER A 643 -22.37 -9.10 -1.80
C SER A 643 -21.24 -10.12 -1.79
N GLY A 644 -20.72 -10.46 -0.61
CA GLY A 644 -19.67 -11.48 -0.46
C GLY A 644 -20.14 -12.88 -0.87
N HIS A 645 -21.35 -13.27 -0.46
CA HIS A 645 -21.96 -14.54 -0.84
C HIS A 645 -22.17 -14.64 -2.35
N ALA A 646 -22.73 -13.59 -2.98
CA ALA A 646 -22.91 -13.56 -4.43
C ALA A 646 -21.58 -13.64 -5.19
N ALA A 647 -20.52 -13.00 -4.67
CA ALA A 647 -19.19 -13.09 -5.27
C ALA A 647 -18.58 -14.49 -5.11
N TYR A 648 -18.70 -15.10 -3.94
CA TYR A 648 -18.26 -16.48 -3.70
C TYR A 648 -18.95 -17.47 -4.65
N GLU A 649 -20.27 -17.37 -4.82
CA GLU A 649 -21.04 -18.25 -5.72
C GLU A 649 -20.60 -18.12 -7.19
N ARG A 650 -20.17 -16.93 -7.63
CA ARG A 650 -19.61 -16.74 -8.97
C ARG A 650 -18.21 -17.32 -9.11
N MET A 651 -17.39 -17.20 -8.07
CA MET A 651 -15.96 -17.49 -8.10
C MET A 651 -15.66 -18.96 -7.80
N ARG A 652 -16.40 -19.57 -6.87
CA ARG A 652 -16.23 -20.95 -6.36
C ARG A 652 -14.75 -21.31 -6.13
N PRO A 653 -14.03 -20.56 -5.28
CA PRO A 653 -12.60 -20.71 -5.09
C PRO A 653 -12.20 -22.08 -4.51
N ASP A 654 -13.14 -22.77 -3.85
CA ASP A 654 -13.03 -24.16 -3.43
C ASP A 654 -12.63 -25.11 -4.58
N ARG A 655 -13.01 -24.78 -5.82
CA ARG A 655 -12.71 -25.58 -7.01
C ARG A 655 -11.41 -25.19 -7.71
N ALA A 656 -11.00 -23.92 -7.61
CA ALA A 656 -9.75 -23.43 -8.21
C ALA A 656 -8.50 -23.96 -7.46
N PHE A 657 -8.66 -24.17 -6.15
CA PHE A 657 -7.63 -24.59 -5.21
C PHE A 657 -7.06 -26.00 -5.45
N ALA A 658 -7.79 -26.89 -6.12
CA ALA A 658 -7.36 -28.28 -6.37
C ALA A 658 -6.11 -28.39 -7.28
N SER A 659 -5.74 -27.31 -7.97
CA SER A 659 -4.63 -27.27 -8.93
C SER A 659 -3.28 -26.81 -8.36
N LEU A 660 -3.24 -26.39 -7.09
CA LEU A 660 -2.00 -25.95 -6.45
C LEU A 660 -1.22 -27.17 -5.91
N ASP A 661 0.04 -27.31 -6.33
CA ASP A 661 0.93 -28.37 -5.84
C ASP A 661 1.45 -28.05 -4.42
N LEU A 662 0.62 -28.35 -3.43
CA LEU A 662 0.98 -28.23 -2.02
C LEU A 662 1.95 -29.33 -1.57
N GLN A 663 2.13 -30.41 -2.34
CA GLN A 663 3.10 -31.45 -2.03
C GLN A 663 4.52 -30.90 -2.18
N ALA A 664 4.79 -30.14 -3.24
CA ALA A 664 6.07 -29.47 -3.42
C ALA A 664 6.42 -28.52 -2.25
N LEU A 665 5.42 -27.87 -1.63
CA LEU A 665 5.64 -27.02 -0.45
C LEU A 665 5.90 -27.86 0.82
N LEU A 666 5.25 -29.02 0.93
CA LEU A 666 5.42 -29.93 2.06
C LEU A 666 6.78 -30.64 2.03
N ASP A 667 7.25 -31.04 0.83
CA ASP A 667 8.53 -31.74 0.62
C ASP A 667 9.75 -30.90 1.03
N VAL A 668 9.60 -29.58 0.99
CA VAL A 668 10.62 -28.61 1.41
C VAL A 668 10.38 -28.07 2.82
N ALA A 669 9.61 -28.78 3.67
CA ALA A 669 9.39 -28.35 5.04
C ALA A 669 10.71 -28.29 5.85
N PRO A 670 10.87 -27.31 6.76
CA PRO A 670 12.12 -27.13 7.50
C PRO A 670 12.33 -28.12 8.66
N TYR A 671 11.38 -29.02 8.89
CA TYR A 671 11.42 -30.07 9.92
C TYR A 671 11.00 -31.41 9.31
N ARG A 672 11.33 -32.52 9.98
CA ARG A 672 10.78 -33.82 9.61
C ARG A 672 9.28 -33.86 9.89
N LEU A 673 8.54 -34.59 9.06
CA LEU A 673 7.10 -34.74 9.21
C LEU A 673 6.79 -35.93 10.12
N LYS A 674 5.80 -35.79 11.01
CA LYS A 674 5.25 -36.90 11.81
C LYS A 674 4.57 -37.91 10.88
N ALA A 675 5.24 -39.03 10.59
CA ALA A 675 4.77 -40.04 9.63
C ALA A 675 3.35 -40.59 9.92
N SER A 676 2.90 -40.56 11.18
CA SER A 676 1.58 -41.04 11.59
C SER A 676 0.43 -40.03 11.43
N LYS A 677 0.69 -38.82 10.90
CA LYS A 677 -0.27 -37.70 10.92
C LYS A 677 -0.58 -37.09 9.55
N LEU A 678 0.09 -37.50 8.48
CA LEU A 678 -0.21 -37.04 7.11
C LEU A 678 -1.35 -37.87 6.51
N ARG A 679 -2.37 -37.19 5.98
CA ARG A 679 -3.52 -37.77 5.26
C ARG A 679 -3.44 -37.59 3.75
#